data_AF-A0A2D2DRL9-F1
#
_entry.id   AF-A0A2D2DRL9-F1
#
_cell.length_a   1.000
_cell.length_b   1.000
_cell.length_c   1.000
_cell.angle_alpha   90.00
_cell.angle_beta   90.00
_cell.angle_gamma   90.00
#
_symmetry.space_group_name_H-M   'P 1'
#
loop_
_entity.id
_entity.type
_entity.pdbx_description
1 polymer ?
#
loop_
_entity_poly.entity_id
_entity_poly.type
_entity_poly.pdbx_seq_one_letter_code
_entity_poly.pdbx_strand_id
1 'polypeptide(L)'
;MTKNIIPLTTWDGYTLLSHAGFRERFPGASEDDEDDAPEDDSDLPWLLVTGNVSIGKQMLEAAGGQAWSRIVVDGDLHIDDGGGDLGWGDPLGQVGFVSGDVYMDAIRLDAMQSNAVGGRVVAKSAWLLAEDDCAMRRPPALRLDTQFLFAWFYRIDQLTLNPGAVIFILGDGDYCANLDLPNPVFSWHDAVHVLDERFVAYVVRDGSDDFSWHSPSIISALKRGRTIFKDGYDIACYPFHQAAQAAMAADDHRDAYLLHKKSAAIAPAYYEAWFGMAYALLREGAWEQALGVYRKAAALFPKEQTGMVNPALNHAALCAVHTRQLGLAIELASMSIEHNQESEYKESEAGQAYCYRAEAYLLSGQVGAAMADLERALELDRHLESARWLKGLAHFQRNELEQANADHAAACRYDKRYAVSYDTHGDTGFLYCADNRVDWDQIDAGAVGLPARDEAYWLNYMLHVESASLGRVPDEYRTDALCREVVRASGPDKLGYAKHLPDSAFTREIAETLIASSPGWLENIPPRFIDKALMLLARPGTHGFALAHVPGPIVDFDVCVRAVQCGESIASVPPQHVNKALCLACVTAHARRLEEVPPELIDDDLIAAAIAHGDDYGFDNCLPGMYKTRPLLELAIGQYKCALDAIPGYRVDAALFAYAEQRYGQDADWPAIVARHDRGAIERDPPAKCVTECWSVFWTEPFMLAQIAREDDYLAPYEIPDACFTQAVAEACFKRHPVYFYCIPKRFVTQAMSDTASQIDPDQIEHIPVAQRSKAICTRAIKDDAAKNLALVPLALRSVKVCVAALLDDGDQRLVPGAVYYEVFDTLIARHRKQFDLGWLYLNRAEGAMRATPRRIELAMEDCQFVLDAHANEEVDEDDLAHARHALALCHYLRGDMALAALWPQTPEQWANDEMQYFAEPLEPVDFDSHRFDGLMEDLDTLVQRRDYRSAMAQVDEAERMLAQAGCGDAVKWAHVLDKKRFVSLELGLLDVNEAACRAAIAHLERETLWCYLPEHDVIRHTLRSCYFRLGTMRERDGLPLAELEADLALIDKALALAGPAEDAGVLDPFREGHAALLGVLAAHEPSYKAAYRRAAALVV
;
A
#
# COMPACT_ATOMS: atom_id res chain seq x y z
N MET A 1 4.18 -29.46 -40.30
CA MET A 1 5.16 -30.54 -40.11
C MET A 1 5.22 -30.81 -38.63
N THR A 2 4.89 -32.00 -38.15
CA THR A 2 5.01 -32.36 -36.72
C THR A 2 6.48 -32.28 -36.34
N LYS A 3 6.85 -31.23 -35.59
CA LYS A 3 8.18 -31.14 -34.97
C LYS A 3 8.32 -32.38 -34.08
N ASN A 4 9.41 -33.11 -34.21
CA ASN A 4 9.65 -34.31 -33.40
C ASN A 4 9.97 -33.82 -31.97
N ILE A 5 9.05 -34.00 -31.02
CA ILE A 5 9.20 -33.59 -29.61
C ILE A 5 9.74 -34.79 -28.84
N ILE A 6 10.84 -34.60 -28.11
CA ILE A 6 11.52 -35.66 -27.37
C ILE A 6 11.17 -35.53 -25.87
N PRO A 7 10.48 -36.51 -25.27
CA PRO A 7 10.20 -36.47 -23.83
C PRO A 7 11.48 -36.72 -23.03
N LEU A 8 11.78 -35.81 -22.11
CA LEU A 8 12.90 -35.91 -21.17
C LEU A 8 12.49 -36.72 -19.96
N THR A 9 13.38 -37.64 -19.56
CA THR A 9 13.19 -38.52 -18.39
C THR A 9 14.36 -38.48 -17.40
N THR A 10 15.46 -37.81 -17.73
CA THR A 10 16.64 -37.58 -16.88
C THR A 10 17.40 -36.33 -17.31
N TRP A 11 18.12 -35.69 -16.39
CA TRP A 11 19.02 -34.56 -16.64
C TRP A 11 20.44 -35.00 -17.06
N ASP A 12 20.74 -36.31 -16.97
CA ASP A 12 22.06 -36.85 -17.27
C ASP A 12 22.42 -36.73 -18.76
N GLY A 13 23.65 -36.31 -19.04
CA GLY A 13 24.21 -36.26 -20.40
C GLY A 13 23.99 -34.94 -21.16
N TYR A 14 23.38 -33.94 -20.52
CA TYR A 14 23.25 -32.58 -21.04
C TYR A 14 24.45 -31.70 -20.65
N THR A 15 24.68 -30.64 -21.43
CA THR A 15 25.88 -29.80 -21.30
C THR A 15 25.63 -28.68 -20.29
N LEU A 16 26.58 -28.43 -19.39
CA LEU A 16 26.56 -27.26 -18.52
C LEU A 16 27.20 -26.06 -19.23
N LEU A 17 26.53 -24.92 -19.18
CA LEU A 17 26.89 -23.67 -19.80
C LEU A 17 27.21 -22.62 -18.72
N SER A 18 28.35 -21.95 -18.85
CA SER A 18 28.61 -20.75 -18.05
C SER A 18 27.76 -19.58 -18.55
N HIS A 19 27.54 -18.58 -17.69
CA HIS A 19 26.84 -17.35 -18.07
C HIS A 19 27.47 -16.66 -19.30
N ALA A 20 28.81 -16.65 -19.39
CA ALA A 20 29.51 -16.11 -20.56
C ALA A 20 29.25 -16.92 -21.84
N GLY A 21 29.24 -18.25 -21.75
CA GLY A 21 28.92 -19.12 -22.88
C GLY A 21 27.45 -19.02 -23.31
N PHE A 22 26.54 -18.75 -22.36
CA PHE A 22 25.13 -18.48 -22.65
C PHE A 22 24.99 -17.19 -23.48
N ARG A 23 25.61 -16.09 -23.04
CA ARG A 23 25.59 -14.80 -23.75
C ARG A 23 26.18 -14.88 -25.15
N GLU A 24 27.25 -15.66 -25.34
CA GLU A 24 27.84 -15.88 -26.67
C GLU A 24 26.89 -16.64 -27.61
N ARG A 25 26.15 -17.62 -27.08
CA ARG A 25 25.25 -18.47 -27.87
C ARG A 25 23.91 -17.81 -28.15
N PHE A 26 23.38 -17.02 -27.21
CA PHE A 26 22.08 -16.36 -27.29
C PHE A 26 22.23 -14.85 -27.01
N PRO A 27 22.84 -14.09 -27.93
CA PRO A 27 23.17 -12.68 -27.70
C PRO A 27 21.96 -11.75 -27.57
N GLY A 28 20.75 -12.21 -27.90
CA GLY A 28 19.50 -11.45 -27.74
C GLY A 28 18.61 -11.90 -26.57
N ALA A 29 19.12 -12.77 -25.69
CA ALA A 29 18.37 -13.28 -24.54
C ALA A 29 18.55 -12.44 -23.25
N SER A 30 19.45 -11.46 -23.26
CA SER A 30 19.75 -10.62 -22.09
C SER A 30 19.93 -9.16 -22.49
N GLU A 31 18.83 -8.42 -22.52
CA GLU A 31 18.81 -6.98 -22.33
C GLU A 31 17.79 -6.76 -21.22
N ASP A 32 18.24 -6.84 -19.96
CA ASP A 32 17.47 -6.36 -18.82
C ASP A 32 17.90 -4.92 -18.55
N ASP A 33 16.90 -4.06 -18.31
CA ASP A 33 17.07 -2.78 -17.64
C ASP A 33 17.63 -3.05 -16.22
N GLU A 34 18.54 -2.20 -15.74
CA GLU A 34 19.35 -2.40 -14.51
C GLU A 34 18.53 -2.52 -13.20
N ASP A 35 17.21 -2.34 -13.23
CA ASP A 35 16.36 -2.21 -12.03
C ASP A 35 15.61 -3.50 -11.60
N ASP A 36 15.53 -4.56 -12.43
CA ASP A 36 14.72 -5.77 -12.14
C ASP A 36 15.52 -7.10 -12.17
N ALA A 37 16.86 -7.04 -12.11
CA ALA A 37 17.66 -8.26 -12.03
C ALA A 37 17.43 -8.96 -10.68
N PRO A 38 16.91 -10.20 -10.62
CA PRO A 38 16.83 -10.91 -9.36
C PRO A 38 18.24 -11.11 -8.80
N GLU A 39 18.43 -10.83 -7.52
CA GLU A 39 19.62 -11.13 -6.72
C GLU A 39 19.82 -12.65 -6.62
N ASP A 40 20.13 -13.32 -7.72
CA ASP A 40 20.44 -14.75 -7.76
C ASP A 40 21.96 -14.91 -7.76
N ASP A 41 22.53 -14.80 -6.55
CA ASP A 41 23.97 -14.82 -6.22
C ASP A 41 24.58 -16.24 -6.35
N SER A 42 24.11 -17.04 -7.33
CA SER A 42 24.63 -18.39 -7.57
C SER A 42 25.60 -18.39 -8.77
N ASP A 43 26.88 -18.64 -8.49
CA ASP A 43 27.94 -18.90 -9.50
C ASP A 43 27.72 -20.24 -10.27
N LEU A 44 26.53 -20.84 -10.18
CA LEU A 44 26.22 -22.15 -10.74
C LEU A 44 25.94 -22.08 -12.25
N PRO A 45 26.43 -23.06 -13.05
CA PRO A 45 26.20 -23.08 -14.50
C PRO A 45 24.74 -23.42 -14.84
N TRP A 46 24.33 -23.11 -16.08
CA TRP A 46 23.00 -23.42 -16.62
C TRP A 46 23.01 -24.73 -17.44
N LEU A 47 21.97 -25.55 -17.34
CA LEU A 47 21.85 -26.81 -18.08
C LEU A 47 21.29 -26.56 -19.49
N LEU A 48 22.08 -26.87 -20.53
CA LEU A 48 21.63 -26.76 -21.92
C LEU A 48 21.06 -28.07 -22.46
N VAL A 49 19.80 -27.98 -22.86
CA VAL A 49 19.06 -28.97 -23.62
C VAL A 49 18.94 -28.49 -25.08
N THR A 50 19.32 -29.33 -26.04
CA THR A 50 19.21 -28.99 -27.47
C THR A 50 18.13 -29.81 -28.16
N GLY A 51 17.34 -29.17 -29.03
CA GLY A 51 16.22 -29.78 -29.75
C GLY A 51 14.86 -29.49 -29.12
N ASN A 52 13.79 -29.95 -29.78
CA ASN A 52 12.43 -29.78 -29.28
C ASN A 52 12.11 -30.87 -28.24
N VAL A 53 11.76 -30.49 -27.02
CA VAL A 53 11.64 -31.41 -25.89
C VAL A 53 10.30 -31.27 -25.17
N SER A 54 9.87 -32.33 -24.47
CA SER A 54 8.84 -32.25 -23.44
C SER A 54 9.42 -32.58 -22.06
N ILE A 55 8.99 -31.87 -21.03
CA ILE A 55 9.41 -32.06 -19.64
C ILE A 55 8.17 -32.22 -18.78
N GLY A 56 8.10 -33.28 -17.97
CA GLY A 56 7.01 -33.46 -17.02
C GLY A 56 7.16 -32.55 -15.80
N LYS A 57 6.03 -32.05 -15.26
CA LYS A 57 6.01 -31.18 -14.07
C LYS A 57 6.84 -31.71 -12.89
N GLN A 58 6.72 -33.01 -12.55
CA GLN A 58 7.49 -33.63 -11.46
C GLN A 58 9.01 -33.56 -11.67
N MET A 59 9.47 -33.59 -12.92
CA MET A 59 10.89 -33.51 -13.25
C MET A 59 11.41 -32.08 -13.06
N LEU A 60 10.60 -31.07 -13.37
CA LEU A 60 10.91 -29.65 -13.08
C LEU A 60 10.91 -29.37 -11.58
N GLU A 61 9.94 -29.90 -10.83
CA GLU A 61 9.89 -29.77 -9.36
C GLU A 61 11.09 -30.44 -8.68
N ALA A 62 11.58 -31.55 -9.24
CA ALA A 62 12.78 -32.25 -8.75
C ALA A 62 14.12 -31.63 -9.21
N ALA A 63 14.10 -30.48 -9.89
CA ALA A 63 15.30 -29.76 -10.32
C ALA A 63 16.00 -29.01 -9.15
N GLY A 64 15.31 -28.80 -8.02
CA GLY A 64 15.92 -28.17 -6.83
C GLY A 64 17.06 -28.99 -6.24
N GLY A 65 18.22 -28.36 -5.99
CA GLY A 65 19.40 -29.01 -5.40
C GLY A 65 20.34 -29.70 -6.39
N GLN A 66 20.19 -29.46 -7.70
CA GLN A 66 21.11 -29.93 -8.72
C GLN A 66 22.41 -29.09 -8.77
N ALA A 67 23.44 -29.58 -9.46
CA ALA A 67 24.73 -28.89 -9.62
C ALA A 67 24.68 -27.70 -10.61
N TRP A 68 23.49 -27.21 -10.93
CA TRP A 68 23.19 -26.14 -11.89
C TRP A 68 21.94 -25.39 -11.40
N SER A 69 21.82 -24.11 -11.78
CA SER A 69 20.78 -23.22 -11.26
C SER A 69 19.55 -23.09 -12.17
N ARG A 70 19.72 -23.16 -13.50
CA ARG A 70 18.61 -22.98 -14.47
C ARG A 70 18.72 -23.86 -15.71
N ILE A 71 17.59 -24.07 -16.39
CA ILE A 71 17.46 -24.84 -17.63
C ILE A 71 17.39 -23.91 -18.84
N VAL A 72 18.18 -24.20 -19.86
CA VAL A 72 18.17 -23.52 -21.16
C VAL A 72 17.78 -24.51 -22.25
N VAL A 73 16.76 -24.18 -23.05
CA VAL A 73 16.30 -25.01 -24.18
C VAL A 73 16.61 -24.33 -25.51
N ASP A 74 17.53 -24.91 -26.27
CA ASP A 74 17.82 -24.54 -27.66
C ASP A 74 16.88 -25.30 -28.62
N GLY A 75 15.59 -24.93 -28.59
CA GLY A 75 14.49 -25.52 -29.35
C GLY A 75 13.13 -25.15 -28.74
N ASP A 76 12.08 -25.86 -29.15
CA ASP A 76 10.75 -25.73 -28.52
C ASP A 76 10.66 -26.53 -27.21
N LEU A 77 9.92 -26.01 -26.24
CA LEU A 77 9.66 -26.67 -24.95
C LEU A 77 8.16 -26.97 -24.79
N HIS A 78 7.82 -28.24 -24.54
CA HIS A 78 6.49 -28.64 -24.05
C HIS A 78 6.57 -28.99 -22.56
N ILE A 79 5.62 -28.52 -21.77
CA ILE A 79 5.53 -28.90 -20.35
C ILE A 79 4.29 -29.78 -20.15
N ASP A 80 4.53 -31.04 -19.80
CA ASP A 80 3.49 -32.05 -19.60
C ASP A 80 2.88 -31.87 -18.19
N ASP A 81 1.54 -31.85 -18.09
CA ASP A 81 0.74 -31.66 -16.86
C ASP A 81 0.92 -30.32 -16.11
N GLY A 82 1.50 -29.30 -16.74
CA GLY A 82 1.63 -27.95 -16.17
C GLY A 82 0.28 -27.26 -15.92
N GLY A 83 0.13 -26.56 -14.78
CA GLY A 83 -1.04 -25.73 -14.46
C GLY A 83 -2.22 -26.44 -13.77
N GLY A 84 -1.97 -27.35 -12.82
CA GLY A 84 -3.04 -27.89 -11.95
C GLY A 84 -3.32 -27.04 -10.70
N ASP A 85 -2.34 -26.24 -10.30
CA ASP A 85 -2.33 -25.38 -9.14
C ASP A 85 -1.52 -24.12 -9.52
N LEU A 86 -2.09 -22.93 -9.31
CA LEU A 86 -1.42 -21.64 -9.53
C LEU A 86 -0.76 -21.09 -8.24
N GLY A 87 -0.66 -21.91 -7.18
CA GLY A 87 0.01 -21.56 -5.93
C GLY A 87 1.47 -21.12 -6.09
N TRP A 88 2.05 -20.60 -5.00
CA TRP A 88 3.39 -19.96 -4.87
C TRP A 88 4.61 -20.88 -5.11
N GLY A 89 4.56 -21.72 -6.15
CA GLY A 89 5.65 -22.60 -6.56
C GLY A 89 5.49 -22.99 -8.03
N ASP A 90 5.79 -22.06 -8.94
CA ASP A 90 5.67 -22.30 -10.38
C ASP A 90 6.86 -23.16 -10.87
N PRO A 91 6.63 -24.34 -11.49
CA PRO A 91 7.69 -25.14 -12.11
C PRO A 91 8.50 -24.41 -13.19
N LEU A 92 8.04 -23.26 -13.69
CA LEU A 92 8.78 -22.41 -14.64
C LEU A 92 9.92 -21.60 -14.02
N GLY A 93 9.97 -21.41 -12.69
CA GLY A 93 11.06 -20.66 -12.05
C GLY A 93 12.45 -21.25 -12.31
N GLN A 94 12.52 -22.53 -12.68
CA GLN A 94 13.76 -23.24 -13.03
C GLN A 94 14.14 -23.11 -14.52
N VAL A 95 13.27 -22.56 -15.37
CA VAL A 95 13.51 -22.38 -16.81
C VAL A 95 14.08 -20.98 -17.04
N GLY A 96 15.38 -20.91 -17.35
CA GLY A 96 16.07 -19.64 -17.57
C GLY A 96 15.88 -19.07 -18.98
N PHE A 97 15.89 -19.91 -20.01
CA PHE A 97 15.71 -19.43 -21.39
C PHE A 97 15.23 -20.54 -22.35
N VAL A 98 14.35 -20.19 -23.29
CA VAL A 98 13.90 -21.05 -24.39
C VAL A 98 14.03 -20.30 -25.70
N SER A 99 14.87 -20.78 -26.63
CA SER A 99 15.06 -20.11 -27.94
C SER A 99 13.87 -20.25 -28.90
N GLY A 100 13.06 -21.31 -28.75
CA GLY A 100 11.88 -21.61 -29.57
C GLY A 100 10.55 -21.27 -28.89
N ASP A 101 9.48 -21.97 -29.30
CA ASP A 101 8.14 -21.79 -28.72
C ASP A 101 7.99 -22.62 -27.42
N VAL A 102 7.27 -22.07 -26.43
CA VAL A 102 6.89 -22.78 -25.19
C VAL A 102 5.42 -23.18 -25.28
N TYR A 103 5.10 -24.44 -25.00
CA TYR A 103 3.75 -24.99 -25.06
C TYR A 103 3.32 -25.51 -23.70
N MET A 104 2.19 -25.01 -23.20
CA MET A 104 1.61 -25.47 -21.93
C MET A 104 0.08 -25.32 -21.97
N ASP A 105 -0.66 -26.08 -21.17
CA ASP A 105 -2.12 -25.90 -21.12
C ASP A 105 -2.52 -24.57 -20.46
N ALA A 106 -1.90 -24.23 -19.32
CA ALA A 106 -2.12 -22.98 -18.61
C ALA A 106 -0.83 -22.46 -18.02
N ILE A 107 -0.55 -21.16 -18.16
CA ILE A 107 0.72 -20.52 -17.76
C ILE A 107 0.51 -19.29 -16.88
N ARG A 108 1.33 -19.17 -15.83
CA ARG A 108 1.48 -17.96 -15.02
C ARG A 108 2.68 -17.18 -15.56
N LEU A 109 2.47 -15.91 -15.90
CA LEU A 109 3.45 -15.09 -16.59
C LEU A 109 4.22 -14.17 -15.64
N ASP A 110 3.63 -13.79 -14.49
CA ASP A 110 4.25 -12.86 -13.54
C ASP A 110 5.54 -13.40 -12.89
N ALA A 111 5.74 -14.71 -12.88
CA ALA A 111 6.97 -15.35 -12.42
C ALA A 111 8.04 -15.53 -13.52
N MET A 112 7.75 -15.14 -14.78
CA MET A 112 8.67 -15.31 -15.89
C MET A 112 9.55 -14.08 -16.08
N GLN A 113 10.85 -14.29 -16.32
CA GLN A 113 11.74 -13.21 -16.72
C GLN A 113 11.38 -12.66 -18.11
N SER A 114 11.58 -11.35 -18.28
CA SER A 114 11.51 -10.71 -19.58
C SER A 114 12.48 -11.38 -20.56
N ASN A 115 12.06 -11.55 -21.83
CA ASN A 115 12.85 -12.20 -22.87
C ASN A 115 13.26 -13.67 -22.60
N ALA A 116 12.72 -14.33 -21.57
CA ALA A 116 12.99 -15.74 -21.29
C ALA A 116 12.56 -16.69 -22.43
N VAL A 117 11.71 -16.23 -23.35
CA VAL A 117 11.24 -17.00 -24.50
C VAL A 117 11.53 -16.25 -25.79
N GLY A 118 12.48 -16.77 -26.57
CA GLY A 118 12.84 -16.25 -27.89
C GLY A 118 11.74 -16.45 -28.93
N GLY A 119 10.90 -17.47 -28.81
CA GLY A 119 9.74 -17.71 -29.68
C GLY A 119 8.46 -17.08 -29.16
N ARG A 120 7.39 -17.89 -29.07
CA ARG A 120 6.10 -17.52 -28.48
C ARG A 120 5.71 -18.50 -27.37
N VAL A 121 4.98 -18.00 -26.39
CA VAL A 121 4.27 -18.81 -25.40
C VAL A 121 2.92 -19.18 -25.98
N VAL A 122 2.62 -20.48 -26.08
CA VAL A 122 1.37 -21.04 -26.59
C VAL A 122 0.63 -21.72 -25.46
N ALA A 123 -0.52 -21.16 -25.07
CA ALA A 123 -1.33 -21.68 -23.97
C ALA A 123 -2.84 -21.62 -24.23
N LYS A 124 -3.64 -22.40 -23.50
CA LYS A 124 -5.11 -22.22 -23.52
C LYS A 124 -5.52 -21.06 -22.63
N SER A 125 -4.84 -20.88 -21.50
CA SER A 125 -5.05 -19.73 -20.61
C SER A 125 -3.71 -19.20 -20.09
N ALA A 126 -3.57 -17.89 -20.05
CA ALA A 126 -2.45 -17.19 -19.43
C ALA A 126 -2.93 -16.32 -18.27
N TRP A 127 -2.09 -16.19 -17.26
CA TRP A 127 -2.43 -15.54 -15.99
C TRP A 127 -1.32 -14.55 -15.60
N LEU A 128 -1.71 -13.34 -15.20
CA LEU A 128 -0.85 -12.30 -14.63
C LEU A 128 -1.49 -11.86 -13.32
N LEU A 129 -0.90 -12.25 -12.19
CA LEU A 129 -1.48 -12.03 -10.86
C LEU A 129 -0.51 -11.22 -10.00
N ALA A 130 -0.92 -10.04 -9.54
CA ALA A 130 -0.13 -9.22 -8.64
C ALA A 130 -0.09 -9.83 -7.22
N GLU A 131 0.77 -9.32 -6.33
CA GLU A 131 0.74 -9.62 -4.89
C GLU A 131 -0.11 -8.61 -4.11
N ASP A 132 -0.29 -7.41 -4.67
CA ASP A 132 -1.01 -6.28 -4.11
C ASP A 132 -1.68 -5.43 -5.21
N ASP A 133 -2.61 -4.59 -4.79
CA ASP A 133 -3.45 -3.69 -5.59
C ASP A 133 -2.94 -2.24 -5.62
N CYS A 134 -1.81 -1.95 -4.95
CA CYS A 134 -1.31 -0.58 -4.78
C CYS A 134 -0.89 0.11 -6.09
N ALA A 135 -0.45 -0.66 -7.11
CA ALA A 135 -0.03 -0.09 -8.39
C ALA A 135 -0.09 -1.11 -9.55
N MET A 136 -0.42 -0.62 -10.74
CA MET A 136 -0.40 -1.41 -11.97
C MET A 136 1.03 -1.84 -12.35
N ARG A 137 1.29 -3.16 -12.40
CA ARG A 137 2.58 -3.78 -12.73
C ARG A 137 2.81 -3.88 -14.25
N ARG A 138 4.07 -3.98 -14.66
CA ARG A 138 4.45 -4.22 -16.08
C ARG A 138 4.53 -5.73 -16.34
N PRO A 139 3.97 -6.24 -17.45
CA PRO A 139 4.11 -7.64 -17.82
C PRO A 139 5.53 -7.92 -18.36
N PRO A 140 6.00 -9.17 -18.32
CA PRO A 140 7.25 -9.55 -18.95
C PRO A 140 7.19 -9.37 -20.48
N ALA A 141 8.31 -8.98 -21.08
CA ALA A 141 8.43 -8.82 -22.53
C ALA A 141 8.39 -10.17 -23.25
N LEU A 142 7.18 -10.63 -23.62
CA LEU A 142 6.92 -11.94 -24.24
C LEU A 142 5.91 -11.85 -25.38
N ARG A 143 5.98 -12.82 -26.31
CA ARG A 143 4.96 -13.03 -27.35
C ARG A 143 4.02 -14.14 -26.95
N LEU A 144 2.74 -13.83 -26.79
CA LEU A 144 1.72 -14.74 -26.28
C LEU A 144 0.69 -15.11 -27.36
N ASP A 145 0.47 -16.41 -27.51
CA ASP A 145 -0.57 -17.04 -28.33
C ASP A 145 -1.49 -17.82 -27.39
N THR A 146 -2.57 -17.18 -26.93
CA THR A 146 -3.50 -17.75 -25.96
C THR A 146 -4.95 -17.64 -26.41
N GLN A 147 -5.82 -18.51 -25.88
CA GLN A 147 -7.26 -18.34 -26.01
C GLN A 147 -7.78 -17.33 -24.98
N PHE A 148 -7.30 -17.40 -23.74
CA PHE A 148 -7.72 -16.54 -22.64
C PHE A 148 -6.54 -15.92 -21.92
N LEU A 149 -6.65 -14.63 -21.57
CA LEU A 149 -5.73 -13.92 -20.68
C LEU A 149 -6.52 -13.40 -19.47
N PHE A 150 -6.06 -13.71 -18.27
CA PHE A 150 -6.57 -13.18 -17.01
C PHE A 150 -5.49 -12.31 -16.37
N ALA A 151 -5.77 -11.03 -16.14
CA ALA A 151 -4.82 -10.07 -15.62
C ALA A 151 -5.37 -9.34 -14.39
N TRP A 152 -4.64 -9.37 -13.28
CA TRP A 152 -4.95 -8.66 -12.04
C TRP A 152 -3.83 -7.66 -11.74
N PHE A 153 -4.14 -6.37 -11.87
CA PHE A 153 -3.25 -5.21 -11.72
C PHE A 153 -2.00 -5.25 -12.62
N TYR A 154 -2.17 -5.63 -13.91
CA TYR A 154 -1.10 -5.59 -14.92
C TYR A 154 -1.46 -4.76 -16.15
N ARG A 155 -0.47 -4.04 -16.69
CA ARG A 155 -0.57 -3.24 -17.93
C ARG A 155 -0.48 -4.10 -19.18
N ILE A 156 -1.61 -4.65 -19.62
CA ILE A 156 -1.66 -5.60 -20.75
C ILE A 156 -1.48 -4.95 -22.14
N ASP A 157 -1.55 -3.63 -22.25
CA ASP A 157 -1.26 -2.87 -23.49
C ASP A 157 0.20 -3.01 -23.97
N GLN A 158 1.07 -3.53 -23.10
CA GLN A 158 2.48 -3.77 -23.38
C GLN A 158 2.76 -5.21 -23.88
N LEU A 159 1.77 -6.11 -23.85
CA LEU A 159 1.93 -7.50 -24.29
C LEU A 159 1.77 -7.65 -25.81
N THR A 160 2.59 -8.51 -26.42
CA THR A 160 2.34 -8.96 -27.80
C THR A 160 1.38 -10.14 -27.79
N LEU A 161 0.10 -9.90 -28.11
CA LEU A 161 -0.99 -10.88 -28.06
C LEU A 161 -1.48 -11.30 -29.45
N ASN A 162 -1.98 -12.53 -29.57
CA ASN A 162 -2.71 -12.97 -30.76
C ASN A 162 -4.10 -12.30 -30.84
N PRO A 163 -4.60 -11.91 -32.03
CA PRO A 163 -5.84 -11.12 -32.17
C PRO A 163 -7.13 -11.78 -31.65
N GLY A 164 -7.11 -13.11 -31.49
CA GLY A 164 -8.27 -13.89 -31.04
C GLY A 164 -8.32 -14.13 -29.52
N ALA A 165 -7.33 -13.66 -28.76
CA ALA A 165 -7.31 -13.83 -27.31
C ALA A 165 -8.45 -13.03 -26.67
N VAL A 166 -9.18 -13.67 -25.77
CA VAL A 166 -10.20 -13.03 -24.92
C VAL A 166 -9.56 -12.66 -23.59
N ILE A 167 -9.77 -11.42 -23.16
CA ILE A 167 -9.05 -10.81 -22.05
C ILE A 167 -10.04 -10.48 -20.93
N PHE A 168 -9.69 -10.90 -19.72
CA PHE A 168 -10.33 -10.50 -18.47
C PHE A 168 -9.32 -9.71 -17.65
N ILE A 169 -9.66 -8.49 -17.27
CA ILE A 169 -8.76 -7.59 -16.54
C ILE A 169 -9.44 -6.93 -15.34
N LEU A 170 -8.78 -7.03 -14.19
CA LEU A 170 -9.05 -6.27 -12.97
C LEU A 170 -7.85 -5.34 -12.75
N GLY A 171 -8.05 -4.05 -12.60
CA GLY A 171 -6.96 -3.08 -12.43
C GLY A 171 -7.49 -1.66 -12.35
N ASP A 172 -6.60 -0.66 -12.32
CA ASP A 172 -6.96 0.75 -12.17
C ASP A 172 -8.14 1.19 -13.09
N GLY A 173 -9.10 1.92 -12.51
CA GLY A 173 -10.36 2.25 -13.15
C GLY A 173 -10.19 3.11 -14.40
N ASP A 174 -9.32 4.11 -14.32
CA ASP A 174 -9.02 4.99 -15.46
C ASP A 174 -8.23 4.24 -16.53
N TYR A 175 -7.30 3.36 -16.15
CA TYR A 175 -6.60 2.52 -17.11
C TYR A 175 -7.56 1.59 -17.87
N CYS A 176 -8.39 0.83 -17.15
CA CYS A 176 -9.33 -0.11 -17.75
C CYS A 176 -10.36 0.60 -18.64
N ALA A 177 -10.85 1.77 -18.24
CA ALA A 177 -11.80 2.56 -19.03
C ALA A 177 -11.17 3.09 -20.33
N ASN A 178 -9.85 3.27 -20.36
CA ASN A 178 -9.10 3.78 -21.52
C ASN A 178 -8.38 2.68 -22.33
N LEU A 179 -8.52 1.42 -21.90
CA LEU A 179 -7.86 0.27 -22.50
C LEU A 179 -8.51 -0.10 -23.83
N ASP A 180 -7.82 0.21 -24.93
CA ASP A 180 -8.33 0.06 -26.29
C ASP A 180 -7.53 -1.00 -27.05
N LEU A 181 -7.87 -2.27 -26.80
CA LEU A 181 -7.29 -3.42 -27.50
C LEU A 181 -8.22 -3.89 -28.64
N PRO A 182 -7.67 -4.41 -29.76
CA PRO A 182 -8.49 -5.03 -30.80
C PRO A 182 -9.11 -6.36 -30.37
N ASN A 183 -8.68 -6.89 -29.23
CA ASN A 183 -9.15 -8.10 -28.59
C ASN A 183 -10.47 -7.88 -27.84
N PRO A 184 -11.28 -8.94 -27.63
CA PRO A 184 -12.36 -8.86 -26.66
C PRO A 184 -11.83 -8.65 -25.24
N VAL A 185 -12.23 -7.56 -24.60
CA VAL A 185 -11.84 -7.19 -23.23
C VAL A 185 -13.08 -7.11 -22.34
N PHE A 186 -13.01 -7.77 -21.19
CA PHE A 186 -13.97 -7.66 -20.09
C PHE A 186 -13.23 -7.04 -18.91
N SER A 187 -13.62 -5.83 -18.54
CA SER A 187 -12.94 -5.02 -17.53
C SER A 187 -13.65 -5.14 -16.19
N TRP A 188 -12.90 -4.99 -15.10
CA TRP A 188 -13.42 -5.14 -13.74
C TRP A 188 -14.21 -6.44 -13.56
N HIS A 189 -15.44 -6.34 -13.08
CA HIS A 189 -16.30 -7.48 -12.81
C HIS A 189 -17.17 -7.90 -14.00
N ASP A 190 -16.97 -7.36 -15.21
CA ASP A 190 -17.74 -7.72 -16.43
C ASP A 190 -17.77 -9.23 -16.70
N ALA A 191 -16.75 -9.95 -16.22
CA ALA A 191 -16.65 -11.40 -16.28
C ALA A 191 -17.90 -12.11 -15.72
N VAL A 192 -18.57 -11.55 -14.70
CA VAL A 192 -19.80 -12.11 -14.09
C VAL A 192 -20.93 -12.28 -15.11
N HIS A 193 -20.94 -11.44 -16.16
CA HIS A 193 -21.98 -11.45 -17.18
C HIS A 193 -21.74 -12.49 -18.28
N VAL A 194 -20.52 -13.02 -18.42
CA VAL A 194 -20.14 -13.87 -19.55
C VAL A 194 -19.61 -15.26 -19.16
N LEU A 195 -18.93 -15.38 -18.03
CA LEU A 195 -18.45 -16.65 -17.51
C LEU A 195 -19.57 -17.43 -16.84
N ASP A 196 -19.47 -18.76 -16.88
CA ASP A 196 -20.34 -19.65 -16.09
C ASP A 196 -20.09 -19.42 -14.59
N GLU A 197 -21.17 -19.42 -13.79
CA GLU A 197 -21.17 -19.07 -12.36
C GLU A 197 -20.14 -19.88 -11.53
N ARG A 198 -19.78 -21.09 -11.97
CA ARG A 198 -18.79 -21.94 -11.28
C ARG A 198 -17.35 -21.43 -11.40
N PHE A 199 -17.11 -20.43 -12.25
CA PHE A 199 -15.78 -19.89 -12.55
C PHE A 199 -15.55 -18.49 -11.98
N VAL A 200 -16.57 -17.88 -11.37
CA VAL A 200 -16.49 -16.51 -10.82
C VAL A 200 -16.81 -16.55 -9.34
N ALA A 201 -16.03 -15.84 -8.54
CA ALA A 201 -16.26 -15.70 -7.11
C ALA A 201 -17.37 -14.67 -6.81
N TYR A 202 -17.82 -14.64 -5.57
CA TYR A 202 -18.70 -13.58 -5.08
C TYR A 202 -17.95 -12.24 -5.06
N VAL A 203 -18.54 -11.21 -5.65
CA VAL A 203 -18.01 -9.85 -5.64
C VAL A 203 -18.64 -9.09 -4.48
N VAL A 204 -17.81 -8.55 -3.59
CA VAL A 204 -18.25 -7.88 -2.36
C VAL A 204 -18.90 -6.52 -2.63
N ARG A 205 -18.42 -5.81 -3.65
CA ARG A 205 -18.91 -4.51 -4.13
C ARG A 205 -18.45 -4.23 -5.57
N ASP A 206 -19.09 -3.31 -6.28
CA ASP A 206 -18.77 -3.00 -7.70
C ASP A 206 -17.35 -2.47 -7.92
N GLY A 207 -16.75 -1.83 -6.91
CA GLY A 207 -15.37 -1.34 -6.93
C GLY A 207 -14.37 -2.19 -6.16
N SER A 208 -14.64 -3.49 -5.99
CA SER A 208 -13.70 -4.41 -5.34
C SER A 208 -12.56 -4.75 -6.30
N ASP A 209 -11.34 -4.70 -5.79
CA ASP A 209 -10.12 -5.18 -6.44
C ASP A 209 -9.85 -6.66 -6.14
N ASP A 210 -10.71 -7.32 -5.38
CA ASP A 210 -10.53 -8.71 -4.98
C ASP A 210 -10.51 -9.66 -6.19
N PHE A 211 -9.65 -10.65 -6.08
CA PHE A 211 -9.48 -11.68 -7.09
C PHE A 211 -10.76 -12.52 -7.27
N SER A 212 -11.47 -12.31 -8.38
CA SER A 212 -12.83 -12.83 -8.60
C SER A 212 -12.93 -14.06 -9.52
N TRP A 213 -11.83 -14.76 -9.83
CA TRP A 213 -11.84 -15.91 -10.76
C TRP A 213 -11.41 -17.23 -10.10
N HIS A 214 -12.15 -18.31 -10.34
CA HIS A 214 -11.78 -19.65 -9.86
C HIS A 214 -10.79 -20.35 -10.81
N SER A 215 -9.52 -19.96 -10.72
CA SER A 215 -8.46 -20.40 -11.63
C SER A 215 -8.30 -21.93 -11.77
N PRO A 216 -8.36 -22.78 -10.71
CA PRO A 216 -8.21 -24.22 -10.89
C PRO A 216 -9.35 -24.82 -11.71
N SER A 217 -10.59 -24.34 -11.49
CA SER A 217 -11.78 -24.79 -12.20
C SER A 217 -11.74 -24.41 -13.69
N ILE A 218 -11.35 -23.18 -13.99
CA ILE A 218 -11.18 -22.65 -15.36
C ILE A 218 -10.15 -23.49 -16.12
N ILE A 219 -8.95 -23.66 -15.57
CA ILE A 219 -7.89 -24.41 -16.22
C ILE A 219 -8.32 -25.87 -16.47
N SER A 220 -8.96 -26.48 -15.48
CA SER A 220 -9.47 -27.85 -15.57
C SER A 220 -10.55 -28.02 -16.66
N ALA A 221 -11.39 -27.01 -16.88
CA ALA A 221 -12.40 -27.00 -17.94
C ALA A 221 -11.75 -26.89 -19.33
N LEU A 222 -10.83 -25.94 -19.51
CA LEU A 222 -10.11 -25.70 -20.76
C LEU A 222 -9.23 -26.90 -21.16
N LYS A 223 -8.57 -27.54 -20.19
CA LYS A 223 -7.82 -28.80 -20.41
C LYS A 223 -8.69 -29.89 -21.05
N ARG A 224 -9.96 -29.99 -20.64
CA ARG A 224 -10.94 -30.95 -21.17
C ARG A 224 -11.66 -30.48 -22.42
N GLY A 225 -11.27 -29.33 -23.00
CA GLY A 225 -11.91 -28.74 -24.18
C GLY A 225 -13.35 -28.28 -23.93
N ARG A 226 -13.70 -27.97 -22.67
CA ARG A 226 -15.01 -27.41 -22.31
C ARG A 226 -14.96 -25.88 -22.39
N THR A 227 -16.09 -25.28 -22.74
CA THR A 227 -16.26 -23.82 -22.65
C THR A 227 -16.25 -23.36 -21.19
N ILE A 228 -15.79 -22.13 -20.97
CA ILE A 228 -15.87 -21.42 -19.68
C ILE A 228 -16.98 -20.36 -19.68
N PHE A 229 -17.55 -20.06 -20.85
CA PHE A 229 -18.69 -19.17 -20.99
C PHE A 229 -19.98 -19.86 -20.55
N LYS A 230 -20.92 -19.07 -20.02
CA LYS A 230 -22.25 -19.55 -19.64
C LYS A 230 -23.07 -20.00 -20.84
N ASP A 231 -24.01 -20.90 -20.60
CA ASP A 231 -24.94 -21.36 -21.63
C ASP A 231 -25.72 -20.19 -22.25
N GLY A 232 -25.72 -20.10 -23.58
CA GLY A 232 -26.36 -19.00 -24.31
C GLY A 232 -25.48 -17.76 -24.50
N TYR A 233 -24.21 -17.80 -24.10
CA TYR A 233 -23.21 -16.80 -24.47
C TYR A 233 -22.30 -17.31 -25.60
N ASP A 234 -22.01 -16.43 -26.57
CA ASP A 234 -21.06 -16.68 -27.65
C ASP A 234 -20.24 -15.41 -27.91
N ILE A 235 -18.92 -15.51 -27.82
CA ILE A 235 -17.98 -14.40 -28.00
C ILE A 235 -18.10 -13.72 -29.37
N ALA A 236 -18.68 -14.38 -30.37
CA ALA A 236 -18.98 -13.78 -31.67
C ALA A 236 -19.93 -12.57 -31.58
N CYS A 237 -20.64 -12.38 -30.47
CA CYS A 237 -21.46 -11.19 -30.22
C CYS A 237 -20.63 -9.93 -29.91
N TYR A 238 -19.40 -10.10 -29.42
CA TYR A 238 -18.61 -9.02 -28.84
C TYR A 238 -18.30 -7.86 -29.81
N PRO A 239 -17.90 -8.09 -31.08
CA PRO A 239 -17.67 -6.99 -32.02
C PRO A 239 -18.91 -6.10 -32.24
N PHE A 240 -20.11 -6.68 -32.17
CA PHE A 240 -21.36 -5.92 -32.28
C PHE A 240 -21.64 -5.13 -31.00
N HIS A 241 -21.34 -5.69 -29.83
CA HIS A 241 -21.43 -4.96 -28.56
C HIS A 241 -20.49 -3.75 -28.53
N GLN A 242 -19.22 -3.93 -28.91
CA GLN A 242 -18.24 -2.84 -28.99
C GLN A 242 -18.66 -1.76 -29.99
N ALA A 243 -19.15 -2.15 -31.17
CA ALA A 243 -19.67 -1.21 -32.16
C ALA A 243 -20.92 -0.46 -31.65
N ALA A 244 -21.76 -1.12 -30.85
CA ALA A 244 -22.95 -0.51 -30.25
C ALA A 244 -22.59 0.53 -29.19
N GLN A 245 -21.59 0.25 -28.35
CA GLN A 245 -21.05 1.23 -27.39
C GLN A 245 -20.47 2.46 -28.11
N ALA A 246 -19.75 2.25 -29.22
CA ALA A 246 -19.22 3.34 -30.04
C ALA A 246 -20.34 4.18 -30.68
N ALA A 247 -21.40 3.55 -31.20
CA ALA A 247 -22.58 4.25 -31.72
C ALA A 247 -23.30 5.05 -30.62
N MET A 248 -23.39 4.48 -29.42
CA MET A 248 -23.98 5.14 -28.26
C MET A 248 -23.18 6.38 -27.84
N ALA A 249 -21.85 6.30 -27.85
CA ALA A 249 -20.97 7.45 -27.58
C ALA A 249 -21.08 8.55 -28.66
N ALA A 250 -21.45 8.18 -29.89
CA ALA A 250 -21.73 9.12 -30.98
C ALA A 250 -23.17 9.67 -30.96
N ASP A 251 -23.96 9.37 -29.92
CA ASP A 251 -25.38 9.74 -29.77
C ASP A 251 -26.29 9.17 -30.88
N ASP A 252 -25.85 8.09 -31.57
CA ASP A 252 -26.67 7.34 -32.54
C ASP A 252 -27.39 6.18 -31.85
N HIS A 253 -28.46 6.52 -31.14
CA HIS A 253 -29.26 5.57 -30.36
C HIS A 253 -29.87 4.45 -31.21
N ARG A 254 -30.20 4.75 -32.48
CA ARG A 254 -30.84 3.77 -33.37
C ARG A 254 -29.85 2.67 -33.76
N ASP A 255 -28.66 3.05 -34.20
CA ASP A 255 -27.66 2.06 -34.59
C ASP A 255 -27.11 1.32 -33.36
N ALA A 256 -26.95 1.99 -32.22
CA ALA A 256 -26.63 1.35 -30.94
C ALA A 256 -27.65 0.25 -30.58
N TYR A 257 -28.94 0.55 -30.67
CA TYR A 257 -30.01 -0.44 -30.44
C TYR A 257 -29.90 -1.64 -31.40
N LEU A 258 -29.71 -1.40 -32.70
CA LEU A 258 -29.67 -2.45 -33.72
C LEU A 258 -28.44 -3.36 -33.56
N LEU A 259 -27.29 -2.78 -33.21
CA LEU A 259 -26.05 -3.51 -32.95
C LEU A 259 -26.16 -4.35 -31.67
N HIS A 260 -26.72 -3.79 -30.59
CA HIS A 260 -27.02 -4.57 -29.38
C HIS A 260 -28.05 -5.67 -29.63
N LYS A 261 -29.08 -5.43 -30.45
CA LYS A 261 -30.05 -6.44 -30.87
C LYS A 261 -29.38 -7.58 -31.62
N LYS A 262 -28.41 -7.29 -32.49
CA LYS A 262 -27.57 -8.29 -33.16
C LYS A 262 -26.71 -9.07 -32.17
N SER A 263 -26.10 -8.38 -31.21
CA SER A 263 -25.33 -9.00 -30.12
C SER A 263 -26.20 -9.98 -29.31
N ALA A 264 -27.38 -9.54 -28.85
CA ALA A 264 -28.32 -10.37 -28.09
C ALA A 264 -28.89 -11.55 -28.91
N ALA A 265 -28.97 -11.43 -30.24
CA ALA A 265 -29.38 -12.54 -31.11
C ALA A 265 -28.30 -13.64 -31.22
N ILE A 266 -27.01 -13.26 -31.12
CA ILE A 266 -25.87 -14.19 -31.11
C ILE A 266 -25.69 -14.79 -29.71
N ALA A 267 -25.79 -13.96 -28.67
CA ALA A 267 -25.62 -14.34 -27.27
C ALA A 267 -26.86 -13.94 -26.43
N PRO A 268 -27.95 -14.73 -26.44
CA PRO A 268 -29.18 -14.41 -25.72
C PRO A 268 -29.02 -14.28 -24.21
N ALA A 269 -28.00 -14.91 -23.61
CA ALA A 269 -27.70 -14.83 -22.19
C ALA A 269 -26.81 -13.63 -21.82
N TYR A 270 -26.38 -12.81 -22.78
CA TYR A 270 -25.47 -11.69 -22.52
C TYR A 270 -26.22 -10.48 -21.96
N TYR A 271 -26.08 -10.26 -20.65
CA TYR A 271 -26.71 -9.17 -19.91
C TYR A 271 -26.52 -7.79 -20.58
N GLU A 272 -25.27 -7.42 -20.88
CA GLU A 272 -24.91 -6.11 -21.46
C GLU A 272 -25.56 -5.83 -22.83
N ALA A 273 -25.81 -6.87 -23.63
CA ALA A 273 -26.50 -6.69 -24.89
C ALA A 273 -27.96 -6.23 -24.69
N TRP A 274 -28.65 -6.82 -23.71
CA TRP A 274 -30.02 -6.42 -23.37
C TRP A 274 -30.05 -5.07 -22.65
N PHE A 275 -29.10 -4.83 -21.74
CA PHE A 275 -28.98 -3.56 -21.02
C PHE A 275 -28.75 -2.39 -21.98
N GLY A 276 -27.75 -2.47 -22.86
CA GLY A 276 -27.44 -1.42 -23.83
C GLY A 276 -28.59 -1.17 -24.82
N MET A 277 -29.32 -2.22 -25.22
CA MET A 277 -30.52 -2.09 -26.04
C MET A 277 -31.63 -1.31 -25.31
N ALA A 278 -31.85 -1.58 -24.02
CA ALA A 278 -32.82 -0.87 -23.21
C ALA A 278 -32.41 0.58 -22.96
N TYR A 279 -31.12 0.83 -22.76
CA TYR A 279 -30.57 2.16 -22.54
C TYR A 279 -30.71 3.06 -23.77
N ALA A 280 -30.47 2.53 -24.98
CA ALA A 280 -30.74 3.27 -26.22
C ALA A 280 -32.23 3.69 -26.35
N LEU A 281 -33.16 2.80 -25.97
CA LEU A 281 -34.60 3.11 -25.95
C LEU A 281 -34.95 4.16 -24.89
N LEU A 282 -34.35 4.07 -23.70
CA LEU A 282 -34.52 5.02 -22.61
C LEU A 282 -34.15 6.44 -23.06
N ARG A 283 -33.03 6.59 -23.76
CA ARG A 283 -32.51 7.88 -24.23
C ARG A 283 -33.40 8.55 -25.29
N GLU A 284 -34.11 7.76 -26.08
CA GLU A 284 -35.15 8.25 -27.01
C GLU A 284 -36.51 8.51 -26.36
N GLY A 285 -36.68 8.21 -25.07
CA GLY A 285 -37.96 8.34 -24.37
C GLY A 285 -38.95 7.23 -24.70
N ALA A 286 -38.48 6.09 -25.22
CA ALA A 286 -39.32 4.92 -25.51
C ALA A 286 -39.58 4.06 -24.27
N TRP A 287 -40.18 4.66 -23.24
CA TRP A 287 -40.26 4.13 -21.87
C TRP A 287 -40.89 2.74 -21.76
N GLU A 288 -42.01 2.49 -22.44
CA GLU A 288 -42.70 1.19 -22.39
C GLU A 288 -41.88 0.09 -23.09
N GLN A 289 -41.18 0.43 -24.18
CA GLN A 289 -40.28 -0.49 -24.88
C GLN A 289 -39.04 -0.76 -24.02
N ALA A 290 -38.43 0.28 -23.45
CA ALA A 290 -37.27 0.18 -22.56
C ALA A 290 -37.59 -0.69 -21.33
N LEU A 291 -38.74 -0.48 -20.67
CA LEU A 291 -39.20 -1.29 -19.53
C LEU A 291 -39.21 -2.78 -19.85
N GLY A 292 -39.77 -3.16 -21.01
CA GLY A 292 -39.84 -4.57 -21.43
C GLY A 292 -38.46 -5.19 -21.63
N VAL A 293 -37.50 -4.41 -22.14
CA VAL A 293 -36.12 -4.87 -22.38
C VAL A 293 -35.30 -4.89 -21.10
N TYR A 294 -35.39 -3.87 -20.24
CA TYR A 294 -34.71 -3.84 -18.93
C TYR A 294 -35.14 -5.00 -18.04
N ARG A 295 -36.41 -5.39 -18.05
CA ARG A 295 -36.86 -6.57 -17.29
C ARG A 295 -36.21 -7.87 -17.77
N LYS A 296 -35.87 -7.98 -19.07
CA LYS A 296 -35.10 -9.12 -19.60
C LYS A 296 -33.65 -9.05 -19.15
N ALA A 297 -33.01 -7.87 -19.24
CA ALA A 297 -31.66 -7.66 -18.74
C ALA A 297 -31.57 -8.01 -17.24
N ALA A 298 -32.46 -7.47 -16.42
CA ALA A 298 -32.52 -7.73 -14.98
C ALA A 298 -32.63 -9.23 -14.64
N ALA A 299 -33.35 -10.01 -15.45
CA ALA A 299 -33.48 -11.47 -15.25
C ALA A 299 -32.23 -12.27 -15.63
N LEU A 300 -31.31 -11.67 -16.41
CA LEU A 300 -30.03 -12.25 -16.80
C LEU A 300 -28.89 -11.85 -15.86
N PHE A 301 -29.10 -10.86 -15.00
CA PHE A 301 -28.13 -10.48 -13.97
C PHE A 301 -27.96 -11.66 -12.98
N PRO A 302 -26.73 -12.04 -12.63
CA PRO A 302 -26.49 -13.15 -11.69
C PRO A 302 -27.14 -12.88 -10.32
N LYS A 303 -27.93 -13.83 -9.81
CA LYS A 303 -28.73 -13.60 -8.58
C LYS A 303 -27.89 -13.62 -7.33
N GLU A 304 -26.78 -14.36 -7.38
CA GLU A 304 -25.85 -14.61 -6.28
C GLU A 304 -24.86 -13.45 -6.09
N GLN A 305 -24.75 -12.53 -7.05
CA GLN A 305 -23.85 -11.38 -6.99
C GLN A 305 -24.51 -10.19 -6.27
N THR A 306 -24.97 -10.41 -5.04
CA THR A 306 -25.70 -9.43 -4.21
C THR A 306 -24.84 -8.26 -3.71
N GLY A 307 -23.51 -8.37 -3.82
CA GLY A 307 -22.60 -7.25 -3.57
C GLY A 307 -22.59 -6.21 -4.69
N MET A 308 -23.03 -6.57 -5.90
CA MET A 308 -23.10 -5.68 -7.06
C MET A 308 -24.50 -5.09 -7.22
N VAL A 309 -24.61 -3.83 -7.65
CA VAL A 309 -25.91 -3.27 -8.04
C VAL A 309 -26.36 -3.92 -9.33
N ASN A 310 -27.67 -4.16 -9.48
CA ASN A 310 -28.31 -4.54 -10.75
C ASN A 310 -28.97 -3.29 -11.40
N PRO A 311 -28.28 -2.54 -12.27
CA PRO A 311 -28.80 -1.27 -12.78
C PRO A 311 -30.04 -1.45 -13.66
N ALA A 312 -30.22 -2.64 -14.26
CA ALA A 312 -31.41 -2.94 -15.04
C ALA A 312 -32.70 -2.90 -14.19
N LEU A 313 -32.66 -3.31 -12.92
CA LEU A 313 -33.81 -3.19 -12.02
C LEU A 313 -34.12 -1.73 -11.68
N ASN A 314 -33.10 -0.92 -11.42
CA ASN A 314 -33.23 0.52 -11.20
C ASN A 314 -33.87 1.23 -12.39
N HIS A 315 -33.33 1.02 -13.59
CA HIS A 315 -33.89 1.63 -14.81
C HIS A 315 -35.27 1.07 -15.18
N ALA A 316 -35.55 -0.20 -14.90
CA ALA A 316 -36.89 -0.76 -15.06
C ALA A 316 -37.89 -0.08 -14.09
N ALA A 317 -37.51 0.15 -12.84
CA ALA A 317 -38.34 0.87 -11.88
C ALA A 317 -38.62 2.31 -12.35
N LEU A 318 -37.60 3.02 -12.82
CA LEU A 318 -37.73 4.35 -13.43
C LEU A 318 -38.72 4.34 -14.61
N CYS A 319 -38.57 3.42 -15.56
CA CYS A 319 -39.50 3.31 -16.69
C CYS A 319 -40.94 2.99 -16.24
N ALA A 320 -41.10 2.19 -15.18
CA ALA A 320 -42.41 1.87 -14.62
C ALA A 320 -43.06 3.10 -13.94
N VAL A 321 -42.27 3.96 -13.28
CA VAL A 321 -42.74 5.25 -12.75
C VAL A 321 -43.27 6.14 -13.89
N HIS A 322 -42.49 6.32 -14.96
CA HIS A 322 -42.88 7.17 -16.09
C HIS A 322 -44.10 6.64 -16.87
N THR A 323 -44.20 5.32 -17.03
CA THR A 323 -45.38 4.69 -17.65
C THR A 323 -46.58 4.56 -16.70
N ARG A 324 -46.50 5.16 -15.49
CA ARG A 324 -47.54 5.15 -14.44
C ARG A 324 -47.95 3.77 -13.96
N GLN A 325 -47.09 2.77 -14.11
CA GLN A 325 -47.27 1.42 -13.56
C GLN A 325 -46.72 1.35 -12.13
N LEU A 326 -47.31 2.15 -11.22
CA LEU A 326 -46.74 2.41 -9.89
C LEU A 326 -46.54 1.15 -9.04
N GLY A 327 -47.45 0.17 -9.12
CA GLY A 327 -47.30 -1.10 -8.41
C GLY A 327 -46.10 -1.91 -8.89
N LEU A 328 -45.87 -1.93 -10.21
CA LEU A 328 -44.70 -2.57 -10.82
C LEU A 328 -43.41 -1.81 -10.50
N ALA A 329 -43.46 -0.47 -10.46
CA ALA A 329 -42.32 0.33 -10.03
C ALA A 329 -41.90 0.00 -8.59
N ILE A 330 -42.86 -0.12 -7.67
CA ILE A 330 -42.61 -0.51 -6.28
C ILE A 330 -42.01 -1.92 -6.20
N GLU A 331 -42.54 -2.87 -6.97
CA GLU A 331 -42.03 -4.24 -7.03
C GLU A 331 -40.58 -4.27 -7.52
N LEU A 332 -40.29 -3.68 -8.68
CA LEU A 332 -38.96 -3.69 -9.29
C LEU A 332 -37.92 -2.97 -8.42
N ALA A 333 -38.28 -1.82 -7.85
CA ALA A 333 -37.40 -1.10 -6.94
C ALA A 333 -37.17 -1.91 -5.64
N SER A 334 -38.18 -2.62 -5.13
CA SER A 334 -38.02 -3.48 -3.97
C SER A 334 -37.12 -4.68 -4.26
N MET A 335 -37.21 -5.27 -5.45
CA MET A 335 -36.29 -6.33 -5.88
C MET A 335 -34.85 -5.81 -5.95
N SER A 336 -34.63 -4.59 -6.46
CA SER A 336 -33.29 -3.99 -6.47
C SER A 336 -32.77 -3.75 -5.06
N ILE A 337 -33.62 -3.24 -4.17
CA ILE A 337 -33.26 -3.01 -2.76
C ILE A 337 -32.92 -4.33 -2.07
N GLU A 338 -33.70 -5.39 -2.30
CA GLU A 338 -33.48 -6.73 -1.73
C GLU A 338 -32.20 -7.37 -2.23
N HIS A 339 -31.91 -7.24 -3.53
CA HIS A 339 -30.67 -7.76 -4.11
C HIS A 339 -29.42 -7.11 -3.49
N ASN A 340 -29.47 -5.80 -3.23
CA ASN A 340 -28.32 -5.03 -2.76
C ASN A 340 -28.19 -5.00 -1.22
N GLN A 341 -28.96 -5.79 -0.45
CA GLN A 341 -28.94 -5.72 1.03
C GLN A 341 -27.62 -6.18 1.65
N GLU A 342 -26.86 -7.01 0.94
CA GLU A 342 -25.64 -7.66 1.42
C GLU A 342 -24.37 -6.94 0.96
N SER A 343 -24.49 -5.84 0.21
CA SER A 343 -23.33 -5.02 -0.19
C SER A 343 -22.71 -4.34 1.05
N GLU A 344 -21.40 -4.55 1.24
CA GLU A 344 -20.68 -4.07 2.43
C GLU A 344 -20.51 -2.54 2.46
N TYR A 345 -20.62 -1.88 1.31
CA TYR A 345 -20.43 -0.43 1.17
C TYR A 345 -21.70 0.29 0.75
N LYS A 346 -21.80 1.57 1.15
CA LYS A 346 -22.89 2.46 0.73
C LYS A 346 -22.72 2.86 -0.73
N GLU A 347 -23.17 2.02 -1.65
CA GLU A 347 -23.17 2.35 -3.07
C GLU A 347 -24.25 3.42 -3.38
N SER A 348 -23.85 4.51 -4.05
CA SER A 348 -24.76 5.62 -4.40
C SER A 348 -25.93 5.14 -5.27
N GLU A 349 -25.69 4.16 -6.15
CA GLU A 349 -26.69 3.60 -7.05
C GLU A 349 -27.77 2.78 -6.32
N ALA A 350 -27.45 2.20 -5.15
CA ALA A 350 -28.44 1.56 -4.29
C ALA A 350 -29.46 2.58 -3.75
N GLY A 351 -29.05 3.85 -3.58
CA GLY A 351 -29.94 4.95 -3.20
C GLY A 351 -31.00 5.29 -4.26
N GLN A 352 -30.73 5.02 -5.55
CA GLN A 352 -31.68 5.31 -6.63
C GLN A 352 -32.92 4.41 -6.56
N ALA A 353 -32.76 3.14 -6.17
CA ALA A 353 -33.88 2.21 -6.01
C ALA A 353 -34.89 2.73 -4.98
N TYR A 354 -34.40 3.20 -3.83
CA TYR A 354 -35.22 3.85 -2.81
C TYR A 354 -35.92 5.11 -3.35
N CYS A 355 -35.23 5.91 -4.16
CA CYS A 355 -35.84 7.10 -4.79
C CYS A 355 -36.99 6.74 -5.73
N TYR A 356 -36.80 5.79 -6.64
CA TYR A 356 -37.85 5.38 -7.58
C TYR A 356 -39.05 4.76 -6.85
N ARG A 357 -38.81 3.99 -5.77
CA ARG A 357 -39.88 3.47 -4.92
C ARG A 357 -40.61 4.58 -4.17
N ALA A 358 -39.88 5.55 -3.62
CA ALA A 358 -40.45 6.71 -2.95
C ALA A 358 -41.31 7.55 -3.90
N GLU A 359 -40.85 7.78 -5.13
CA GLU A 359 -41.61 8.49 -6.15
C GLU A 359 -42.91 7.75 -6.49
N ALA A 360 -42.86 6.43 -6.67
CA ALA A 360 -44.06 5.61 -6.85
C ALA A 360 -45.01 5.67 -5.64
N TYR A 361 -44.48 5.76 -4.42
CA TYR A 361 -45.27 5.98 -3.22
C TYR A 361 -45.91 7.37 -3.18
N LEU A 362 -45.19 8.44 -3.54
CA LEU A 362 -45.76 9.80 -3.63
C LEU A 362 -46.89 9.86 -4.66
N LEU A 363 -46.67 9.26 -5.83
CA LEU A 363 -47.67 9.20 -6.90
C LEU A 363 -48.90 8.35 -6.54
N SER A 364 -48.76 7.39 -5.61
CA SER A 364 -49.87 6.60 -5.07
C SER A 364 -50.46 7.16 -3.76
N GLY A 365 -49.99 8.34 -3.30
CA GLY A 365 -50.48 9.03 -2.10
C GLY A 365 -49.93 8.49 -0.77
N GLN A 366 -48.95 7.59 -0.80
CA GLN A 366 -48.33 6.95 0.37
C GLN A 366 -47.13 7.77 0.90
N VAL A 367 -47.36 9.05 1.21
CA VAL A 367 -46.31 10.02 1.56
C VAL A 367 -45.44 9.58 2.75
N GLY A 368 -46.01 8.86 3.72
CA GLY A 368 -45.25 8.34 4.87
C GLY A 368 -44.19 7.30 4.49
N ALA A 369 -44.53 6.37 3.58
CA ALA A 369 -43.58 5.37 3.09
C ALA A 369 -42.51 6.02 2.20
N ALA A 370 -42.92 6.98 1.37
CA ALA A 370 -41.99 7.75 0.54
C ALA A 370 -40.93 8.48 1.38
N MET A 371 -41.32 9.17 2.45
CA MET A 371 -40.39 9.87 3.34
C MET A 371 -39.32 8.93 3.93
N ALA A 372 -39.71 7.74 4.37
CA ALA A 372 -38.77 6.76 4.92
C ALA A 372 -37.75 6.28 3.86
N ASP A 373 -38.21 6.00 2.65
CA ASP A 373 -37.34 5.61 1.54
C ASP A 373 -36.41 6.78 1.12
N LEU A 374 -36.89 8.02 1.12
CA LEU A 374 -36.07 9.20 0.79
C LEU A 374 -35.01 9.51 1.84
N GLU A 375 -35.34 9.31 3.12
CA GLU A 375 -34.36 9.38 4.21
C GLU A 375 -33.27 8.32 4.00
N ARG A 376 -33.67 7.08 3.69
CA ARG A 376 -32.70 6.01 3.43
C ARG A 376 -31.85 6.27 2.19
N ALA A 377 -32.44 6.80 1.12
CA ALA A 377 -31.71 7.19 -0.08
C ALA A 377 -30.63 8.24 0.24
N LEU A 378 -30.95 9.25 1.07
CA LEU A 378 -30.02 10.31 1.48
C LEU A 378 -28.97 9.85 2.51
N GLU A 379 -29.22 8.78 3.26
CA GLU A 379 -28.23 8.12 4.12
C GLU A 379 -27.17 7.34 3.33
N LEU A 380 -27.57 6.80 2.16
CA LEU A 380 -26.71 6.09 1.23
C LEU A 380 -25.93 7.07 0.35
N ASP A 381 -26.63 8.02 -0.26
CA ASP A 381 -26.02 9.11 -1.03
C ASP A 381 -26.58 10.45 -0.58
N ARG A 382 -25.77 11.16 0.19
CA ARG A 382 -26.15 12.49 0.69
C ARG A 382 -26.36 13.50 -0.44
N HIS A 383 -25.77 13.30 -1.62
CA HIS A 383 -25.76 14.23 -2.74
C HIS A 383 -26.91 14.02 -3.73
N LEU A 384 -27.64 12.90 -3.66
CA LEU A 384 -28.70 12.55 -4.60
C LEU A 384 -29.81 13.62 -4.70
N GLU A 385 -29.74 14.47 -5.74
CA GLU A 385 -30.59 15.65 -5.87
C GLU A 385 -32.06 15.28 -6.13
N SER A 386 -32.30 14.19 -6.84
CA SER A 386 -33.65 13.64 -7.07
C SER A 386 -34.33 13.27 -5.75
N ALA A 387 -33.61 12.67 -4.81
CA ALA A 387 -34.11 12.35 -3.48
C ALA A 387 -34.49 13.61 -2.69
N ARG A 388 -33.64 14.65 -2.72
CA ARG A 388 -33.92 15.93 -2.05
C ARG A 388 -35.14 16.63 -2.64
N TRP A 389 -35.24 16.67 -3.96
CA TRP A 389 -36.39 17.28 -4.64
C TRP A 389 -37.69 16.51 -4.33
N LEU A 390 -37.66 15.18 -4.37
CA LEU A 390 -38.82 14.34 -4.02
C LEU A 390 -39.21 14.47 -2.53
N LYS A 391 -38.24 14.68 -1.64
CA LYS A 391 -38.50 14.97 -0.22
C LYS A 391 -39.18 16.31 -0.04
N GLY A 392 -38.72 17.33 -0.78
CA GLY A 392 -39.41 18.62 -0.82
C GLY A 392 -40.83 18.52 -1.38
N LEU A 393 -41.05 17.70 -2.42
CA LEU A 393 -42.39 17.38 -2.94
C LEU A 393 -43.27 16.68 -1.88
N ALA A 394 -42.70 15.75 -1.10
CA ALA A 394 -43.41 15.07 -0.02
C ALA A 394 -43.87 16.04 1.08
N HIS A 395 -42.98 16.96 1.51
CA HIS A 395 -43.31 18.04 2.43
C HIS A 395 -44.36 18.99 1.85
N PHE A 396 -44.26 19.33 0.56
CA PHE A 396 -45.25 20.14 -0.14
C PHE A 396 -46.64 19.50 -0.15
N GLN A 397 -46.74 18.20 -0.45
CA GLN A 397 -48.00 17.43 -0.40
C GLN A 397 -48.60 17.36 1.02
N ARG A 398 -47.77 17.49 2.06
CA ARG A 398 -48.19 17.61 3.48
C ARG A 398 -48.49 19.04 3.93
N ASN A 399 -48.35 20.04 3.04
CA ASN A 399 -48.49 21.46 3.34
C ASN A 399 -47.44 22.00 4.34
N GLU A 400 -46.24 21.42 4.34
CA GLU A 400 -45.08 21.77 5.16
C GLU A 400 -44.11 22.66 4.35
N LEU A 401 -44.55 23.89 4.07
CA LEU A 401 -43.92 24.77 3.06
C LEU A 401 -42.49 25.22 3.41
N GLU A 402 -42.15 25.39 4.69
CA GLU A 402 -40.80 25.80 5.10
C GLU A 402 -39.77 24.70 4.82
N GLN A 403 -40.10 23.46 5.17
CA GLN A 403 -39.27 22.28 4.89
C GLN A 403 -39.16 22.03 3.39
N ALA A 404 -40.28 22.12 2.66
CA ALA A 404 -40.30 21.95 1.21
C ALA A 404 -39.36 22.94 0.50
N ASN A 405 -39.33 24.20 0.94
CA ASN A 405 -38.43 25.23 0.39
C ASN A 405 -36.95 24.96 0.73
N ALA A 406 -36.65 24.46 1.93
CA ALA A 406 -35.29 24.11 2.33
C ALA A 406 -34.73 22.95 1.49
N ASP A 407 -35.49 21.87 1.33
CA ASP A 407 -35.10 20.72 0.51
C ASP A 407 -35.01 21.09 -0.99
N HIS A 408 -35.91 21.96 -1.47
CA HIS A 408 -35.85 22.50 -2.84
C HIS A 408 -34.55 23.27 -3.10
N ALA A 409 -34.19 24.17 -2.17
CA ALA A 409 -32.96 24.95 -2.27
C ALA A 409 -31.72 24.06 -2.22
N ALA A 410 -31.76 22.98 -1.43
CA ALA A 410 -30.68 22.00 -1.35
C ALA A 410 -30.51 21.20 -2.66
N ALA A 411 -31.61 20.79 -3.31
CA ALA A 411 -31.56 20.11 -4.62
C ALA A 411 -30.97 21.04 -5.71
N CYS A 412 -31.37 22.31 -5.72
CA CYS A 412 -30.92 23.29 -6.73
C CYS A 412 -29.45 23.74 -6.57
N ARG A 413 -28.82 23.47 -5.43
CA ARG A 413 -27.47 23.92 -5.12
C ARG A 413 -26.44 23.36 -6.12
N TYR A 414 -26.64 22.13 -6.56
CA TYR A 414 -25.70 21.39 -7.41
C TYR A 414 -26.19 21.28 -8.85
N ASP A 415 -27.50 21.10 -9.07
CA ASP A 415 -28.09 21.00 -10.41
C ASP A 415 -29.30 21.93 -10.58
N LYS A 416 -29.17 22.87 -11.52
CA LYS A 416 -30.19 23.88 -11.83
C LYS A 416 -31.45 23.31 -12.46
N ARG A 417 -31.42 22.08 -12.99
CA ARG A 417 -32.60 21.40 -13.56
C ARG A 417 -33.71 21.21 -12.53
N TYR A 418 -33.37 21.15 -11.24
CA TYR A 418 -34.33 20.97 -10.13
C TYR A 418 -35.05 22.25 -9.69
N ALA A 419 -34.78 23.41 -10.29
CA ALA A 419 -35.42 24.68 -9.96
C ALA A 419 -36.89 24.81 -10.38
N VAL A 420 -37.52 23.69 -10.76
CA VAL A 420 -38.91 23.61 -11.21
C VAL A 420 -39.88 23.56 -10.03
N SER A 421 -40.99 24.30 -10.11
CA SER A 421 -41.96 24.38 -9.01
C SER A 421 -42.78 23.10 -8.82
N TYR A 422 -43.04 22.74 -7.56
CA TYR A 422 -43.91 21.61 -7.18
C TYR A 422 -45.36 21.79 -7.64
N ASP A 423 -45.83 23.03 -7.83
CA ASP A 423 -47.17 23.33 -8.37
C ASP A 423 -47.30 22.93 -9.85
N THR A 424 -46.17 22.92 -10.56
CA THR A 424 -46.10 22.65 -12.01
C THR A 424 -45.68 21.23 -12.33
N HIS A 425 -44.92 20.58 -11.45
CA HIS A 425 -44.41 19.23 -11.61
C HIS A 425 -44.63 18.43 -10.33
N GLY A 426 -45.35 17.31 -10.44
CA GLY A 426 -45.62 16.39 -9.34
C GLY A 426 -44.77 15.12 -9.35
N ASP A 427 -43.73 15.07 -10.19
CA ASP A 427 -42.80 13.97 -10.38
C ASP A 427 -41.49 14.47 -11.03
N THR A 428 -40.51 13.59 -11.17
CA THR A 428 -39.19 13.87 -11.76
C THR A 428 -39.18 13.87 -13.30
N GLY A 429 -40.35 13.80 -13.95
CA GLY A 429 -40.47 13.73 -15.42
C GLY A 429 -39.81 14.85 -16.21
N PHE A 430 -39.60 16.02 -15.59
CA PHE A 430 -38.93 17.16 -16.21
C PHE A 430 -37.43 16.94 -16.47
N LEU A 431 -36.81 15.91 -15.87
CA LEU A 431 -35.40 15.58 -16.07
C LEU A 431 -35.14 14.82 -17.38
N TYR A 432 -36.19 14.30 -18.01
CA TYR A 432 -36.07 13.32 -19.09
C TYR A 432 -36.79 13.76 -20.36
N CYS A 433 -36.51 13.04 -21.46
CA CYS A 433 -37.14 13.27 -22.74
C CYS A 433 -38.63 12.87 -22.75
N ALA A 434 -39.39 13.48 -23.66
CA ALA A 434 -40.82 13.20 -23.80
C ALA A 434 -41.05 11.75 -24.26
N ASP A 435 -42.19 11.19 -23.87
CA ASP A 435 -42.61 9.86 -24.28
C ASP A 435 -42.66 9.72 -25.81
N ASN A 436 -42.01 8.68 -26.31
CA ASN A 436 -41.84 8.40 -27.73
C ASN A 436 -42.04 6.92 -28.01
N ARG A 437 -42.33 6.55 -29.26
CA ARG A 437 -42.41 5.16 -29.68
C ARG A 437 -41.65 4.96 -30.97
N VAL A 438 -40.69 4.06 -30.96
CA VAL A 438 -39.81 3.76 -32.10
C VAL A 438 -40.17 2.43 -32.76
N ASP A 439 -39.89 2.31 -34.05
CA ASP A 439 -40.18 1.12 -34.88
C ASP A 439 -38.97 0.20 -35.08
N TRP A 440 -37.86 0.46 -34.38
CA TRP A 440 -36.58 -0.21 -34.59
C TRP A 440 -36.62 -1.73 -34.43
N ASP A 441 -37.50 -2.23 -33.56
CA ASP A 441 -37.64 -3.67 -33.32
C ASP A 441 -38.19 -4.44 -34.54
N GLN A 442 -38.75 -3.75 -35.54
CA GLN A 442 -39.20 -4.39 -36.78
C GLN A 442 -38.03 -4.79 -37.69
N ILE A 443 -36.84 -4.24 -37.47
CA ILE A 443 -35.65 -4.54 -38.26
C ILE A 443 -35.07 -5.87 -37.78
N ASP A 444 -34.86 -6.78 -38.74
CA ASP A 444 -34.29 -8.10 -38.48
C ASP A 444 -32.82 -7.97 -38.07
N ALA A 445 -32.44 -8.63 -36.97
CA ALA A 445 -31.07 -8.70 -36.49
C ALA A 445 -30.14 -9.34 -37.53
N GLY A 446 -30.66 -10.24 -38.38
CA GLY A 446 -29.93 -10.84 -39.50
C GLY A 446 -29.35 -9.81 -40.49
N ALA A 447 -30.02 -8.67 -40.68
CA ALA A 447 -29.64 -7.64 -41.64
C ALA A 447 -28.62 -6.61 -41.11
N VAL A 448 -28.33 -6.63 -39.80
CA VAL A 448 -27.39 -5.69 -39.17
C VAL A 448 -25.95 -6.18 -39.35
N GLY A 449 -25.10 -5.33 -39.93
CA GLY A 449 -23.67 -5.56 -40.14
C GLY A 449 -22.80 -4.53 -39.41
N LEU A 450 -21.51 -4.82 -39.25
CA LEU A 450 -20.55 -3.89 -38.65
C LEU A 450 -20.27 -2.70 -39.58
N PRO A 451 -20.12 -1.47 -39.07
CA PRO A 451 -19.75 -0.31 -39.86
C PRO A 451 -18.32 -0.42 -40.44
N ALA A 452 -18.07 0.19 -41.61
CA ALA A 452 -16.75 0.24 -42.23
C ALA A 452 -15.85 1.26 -41.52
N ARG A 453 -14.60 0.89 -41.19
CA ARG A 453 -13.61 1.76 -40.53
C ARG A 453 -12.64 2.38 -41.55
N ASP A 454 -13.14 3.27 -42.39
CA ASP A 454 -12.35 3.98 -43.42
C ASP A 454 -11.70 5.30 -42.89
N GLU A 455 -11.02 6.05 -43.76
CA GLU A 455 -10.35 7.32 -43.38
C GLU A 455 -11.35 8.36 -42.83
N ALA A 456 -12.59 8.36 -43.31
CA ALA A 456 -13.63 9.27 -42.83
C ALA A 456 -14.10 8.90 -41.42
N TYR A 457 -14.22 7.60 -41.13
CA TYR A 457 -14.46 7.10 -39.77
C TYR A 457 -13.37 7.58 -38.80
N TRP A 458 -12.09 7.40 -39.16
CA TRP A 458 -10.98 7.76 -38.27
C TRP A 458 -10.86 9.27 -38.08
N LEU A 459 -11.11 10.07 -39.11
CA LEU A 459 -11.16 11.53 -38.97
C LEU A 459 -12.30 11.97 -38.05
N ASN A 460 -13.50 11.38 -38.20
CA ASN A 460 -14.63 11.70 -37.33
C ASN A 460 -14.33 11.33 -35.87
N TYR A 461 -13.82 10.12 -35.65
CA TYR A 461 -13.37 9.63 -34.35
C TYR A 461 -12.38 10.61 -33.69
N MET A 462 -11.37 11.08 -34.42
CA MET A 462 -10.36 12.01 -33.92
C MET A 462 -10.90 13.40 -33.55
N LEU A 463 -12.03 13.81 -34.12
CA LEU A 463 -12.60 15.14 -33.91
C LEU A 463 -13.67 15.20 -32.82
N HIS A 464 -14.38 14.10 -32.57
CA HIS A 464 -15.57 14.10 -31.69
C HIS A 464 -15.43 13.26 -30.42
N VAL A 465 -14.46 12.35 -30.35
CA VAL A 465 -14.20 11.58 -29.14
C VAL A 465 -13.25 12.36 -28.24
N GLU A 466 -13.70 12.66 -27.03
CA GLU A 466 -12.99 13.52 -26.06
C GLU A 466 -11.59 12.97 -25.72
N SER A 467 -11.44 11.64 -25.70
CA SER A 467 -10.19 10.91 -25.41
C SER A 467 -9.41 10.43 -26.65
N ALA A 468 -9.70 10.94 -27.86
CA ALA A 468 -9.07 10.44 -29.09
C ALA A 468 -7.57 10.73 -29.18
N SER A 469 -6.78 9.72 -29.58
CA SER A 469 -5.33 9.82 -29.83
C SER A 469 -5.00 9.38 -31.25
N LEU A 470 -4.09 10.11 -31.92
CA LEU A 470 -3.64 9.78 -33.28
C LEU A 470 -2.98 8.39 -33.35
N GLY A 471 -2.45 7.89 -32.22
CA GLY A 471 -1.93 6.53 -32.10
C GLY A 471 -2.99 5.44 -32.27
N ARG A 472 -4.28 5.76 -32.12
CA ARG A 472 -5.39 4.81 -32.33
C ARG A 472 -5.78 4.67 -33.80
N VAL A 473 -5.41 5.63 -34.64
CA VAL A 473 -5.63 5.54 -36.09
C VAL A 473 -4.62 4.56 -36.68
N PRO A 474 -5.01 3.53 -37.46
CA PRO A 474 -4.06 2.63 -38.10
C PRO A 474 -3.06 3.38 -38.99
N ASP A 475 -1.82 2.91 -39.11
CA ASP A 475 -0.76 3.59 -39.86
C ASP A 475 -1.15 3.93 -41.31
N GLU A 476 -1.93 3.07 -41.95
CA GLU A 476 -2.45 3.31 -43.31
C GLU A 476 -3.39 4.51 -43.42
N TYR A 477 -4.04 4.92 -42.32
CA TYR A 477 -4.92 6.09 -42.22
C TYR A 477 -4.28 7.28 -41.49
N ARG A 478 -3.06 7.16 -40.95
CA ARG A 478 -2.27 8.30 -40.42
C ARG A 478 -1.64 9.13 -41.54
N THR A 479 -2.44 9.44 -42.56
CA THR A 479 -1.97 10.15 -43.73
C THR A 479 -1.54 11.57 -43.36
N ASP A 480 -0.58 12.12 -44.11
CA ASP A 480 -0.16 13.51 -44.00
C ASP A 480 -1.36 14.50 -44.01
N ALA A 481 -2.44 14.15 -44.72
CA ALA A 481 -3.65 14.96 -44.82
C ALA A 481 -4.50 14.89 -43.55
N LEU A 482 -4.79 13.69 -43.03
CA LEU A 482 -5.55 13.50 -41.79
C LEU A 482 -4.82 14.16 -40.61
N CYS A 483 -3.51 13.92 -40.48
CA CYS A 483 -2.69 14.48 -39.40
C CYS A 483 -2.70 16.03 -39.41
N ARG A 484 -2.63 16.67 -40.58
CA ARG A 484 -2.68 18.14 -40.67
C ARG A 484 -4.05 18.71 -40.31
N GLU A 485 -5.14 18.05 -40.71
CA GLU A 485 -6.50 18.49 -40.34
C GLU A 485 -6.75 18.31 -38.84
N VAL A 486 -6.27 17.23 -38.22
CA VAL A 486 -6.34 17.05 -36.76
C VAL A 486 -5.56 18.14 -36.02
N VAL A 487 -4.33 18.45 -36.45
CA VAL A 487 -3.50 19.54 -35.88
C VAL A 487 -4.21 20.90 -36.00
N ARG A 488 -4.82 21.16 -37.17
CA ARG A 488 -5.53 22.41 -37.44
C ARG A 488 -6.80 22.56 -36.61
N ALA A 489 -7.58 21.49 -36.46
CA ALA A 489 -8.85 21.51 -35.75
C ALA A 489 -8.66 21.50 -34.22
N SER A 490 -7.61 20.85 -33.73
CA SER A 490 -7.38 20.63 -32.29
C SER A 490 -6.48 21.68 -31.64
N GLY A 491 -5.64 22.38 -32.43
CA GLY A 491 -4.64 23.30 -31.92
C GLY A 491 -3.48 22.60 -31.19
N PRO A 492 -2.47 23.38 -30.72
CA PRO A 492 -1.33 22.84 -29.97
C PRO A 492 -1.68 22.37 -28.55
N ASP A 493 -2.87 22.68 -28.04
CA ASP A 493 -3.28 22.39 -26.66
C ASP A 493 -3.59 20.90 -26.42
N LYS A 494 -3.87 20.11 -27.46
CA LYS A 494 -4.02 18.65 -27.39
C LYS A 494 -2.69 17.92 -27.65
N LEU A 495 -1.70 18.08 -26.78
CA LEU A 495 -0.31 17.63 -27.01
C LEU A 495 -0.16 16.12 -27.33
N GLY A 496 -1.08 15.27 -26.90
CA GLY A 496 -1.03 13.80 -27.03
C GLY A 496 -0.89 13.24 -28.46
N TYR A 497 -1.23 13.99 -29.51
CA TYR A 497 -1.10 13.52 -30.90
C TYR A 497 0.33 13.58 -31.44
N ALA A 498 1.21 14.42 -30.85
CA ALA A 498 2.49 14.77 -31.45
C ALA A 498 3.44 13.57 -31.61
N LYS A 499 3.44 12.63 -30.66
CA LYS A 499 4.24 11.39 -30.70
C LYS A 499 3.89 10.44 -31.86
N HIS A 500 2.72 10.60 -32.47
CA HIS A 500 2.24 9.75 -33.57
C HIS A 500 2.26 10.49 -34.92
N LEU A 501 2.78 11.73 -34.95
CA LEU A 501 2.93 12.45 -36.20
C LEU A 501 4.07 11.82 -37.01
N PRO A 502 3.88 11.61 -38.33
CA PRO A 502 4.99 11.25 -39.19
C PRO A 502 6.00 12.40 -39.24
N ASP A 503 7.29 12.06 -39.40
CA ASP A 503 8.39 13.02 -39.51
C ASP A 503 8.14 14.13 -40.55
N SER A 504 7.37 13.85 -41.62
CA SER A 504 6.98 14.81 -42.66
C SER A 504 6.02 15.89 -42.17
N ALA A 505 5.18 15.59 -41.17
CA ALA A 505 4.17 16.51 -40.63
C ALA A 505 4.70 17.37 -39.47
N PHE A 506 5.90 17.06 -38.93
CA PHE A 506 6.48 17.74 -37.77
C PHE A 506 7.22 19.05 -38.16
N THR A 507 6.84 20.17 -37.53
CA THR A 507 7.39 21.51 -37.81
C THR A 507 8.20 22.08 -36.64
N ARG A 508 9.03 23.10 -36.90
CA ARG A 508 9.81 23.80 -35.86
C ARG A 508 8.92 24.52 -34.85
N GLU A 509 7.81 25.11 -35.30
CA GLU A 509 6.84 25.81 -34.44
C GLU A 509 6.19 24.84 -33.44
N ILE A 510 5.92 23.60 -33.86
CA ILE A 510 5.46 22.53 -32.97
C ILE A 510 6.55 22.23 -31.93
N ALA A 511 7.80 22.00 -32.34
CA ALA A 511 8.91 21.72 -31.42
C ALA A 511 9.10 22.83 -30.36
N GLU A 512 9.07 24.11 -30.76
CA GLU A 512 9.20 25.25 -29.84
C GLU A 512 8.03 25.34 -28.87
N THR A 513 6.81 25.11 -29.35
CA THR A 513 5.59 25.11 -28.51
C THR A 513 5.60 23.96 -27.51
N LEU A 514 6.01 22.76 -27.94
CA LEU A 514 6.14 21.58 -27.09
C LEU A 514 7.15 21.83 -25.96
N ILE A 515 8.38 22.25 -26.28
CA ILE A 515 9.43 22.48 -25.27
C ILE A 515 9.11 23.64 -24.32
N ALA A 516 8.52 24.73 -24.82
CA ALA A 516 8.12 25.85 -23.97
C ALA A 516 6.97 25.47 -23.00
N SER A 517 6.09 24.56 -23.44
CA SER A 517 4.95 24.08 -22.64
C SER A 517 5.37 22.99 -21.65
N SER A 518 6.05 21.95 -22.12
CA SER A 518 6.53 20.83 -21.33
C SER A 518 7.79 20.19 -21.96
N PRO A 519 8.95 20.26 -21.30
CA PRO A 519 10.18 19.64 -21.78
C PRO A 519 10.13 18.11 -21.93
N GLY A 520 9.14 17.44 -21.33
CA GLY A 520 8.86 15.99 -21.47
C GLY A 520 8.74 15.49 -22.91
N TRP A 521 8.42 16.37 -23.86
CA TRP A 521 8.27 16.01 -25.27
C TRP A 521 9.58 15.81 -26.02
N LEU A 522 10.72 16.01 -25.38
CA LEU A 522 12.02 16.02 -26.04
C LEU A 522 12.34 14.71 -26.80
N GLU A 523 11.92 13.56 -26.27
CA GLU A 523 12.03 12.25 -26.93
C GLU A 523 11.31 12.19 -28.28
N ASN A 524 10.18 12.89 -28.40
CA ASN A 524 9.32 12.83 -29.58
C ASN A 524 9.63 13.92 -30.61
N ILE A 525 10.61 14.79 -30.35
CA ILE A 525 11.01 15.83 -31.29
C ILE A 525 12.04 15.27 -32.26
N PRO A 526 11.81 15.36 -33.59
CA PRO A 526 12.78 14.90 -34.57
C PRO A 526 14.17 15.53 -34.34
N PRO A 527 15.27 14.76 -34.32
CA PRO A 527 16.61 15.24 -33.95
C PRO A 527 17.09 16.47 -34.76
N ARG A 528 16.59 16.63 -35.99
CA ARG A 528 16.88 17.79 -36.85
C ARG A 528 16.46 19.14 -36.27
N PHE A 529 15.57 19.16 -35.28
CA PHE A 529 15.11 20.37 -34.61
C PHE A 529 15.78 20.60 -33.25
N ILE A 530 16.54 19.63 -32.71
CA ILE A 530 17.14 19.73 -31.38
C ILE A 530 18.44 20.53 -31.45
N ASP A 531 18.42 21.74 -30.90
CA ASP A 531 19.56 22.63 -30.78
C ASP A 531 19.56 23.35 -29.41
N LYS A 532 20.68 23.99 -29.06
CA LYS A 532 20.81 24.72 -27.77
C LYS A 532 19.73 25.80 -27.60
N ALA A 533 19.32 26.47 -28.69
CA ALA A 533 18.30 27.53 -28.60
C ALA A 533 16.94 26.95 -28.20
N LEU A 534 16.56 25.80 -28.77
CA LEU A 534 15.34 25.07 -28.42
C LEU A 534 15.38 24.62 -26.95
N MET A 535 16.50 24.05 -26.49
CA MET A 535 16.64 23.59 -25.09
C MET A 535 16.48 24.73 -24.08
N LEU A 536 17.00 25.92 -24.40
CA LEU A 536 16.89 27.09 -23.53
C LEU A 536 15.50 27.76 -23.52
N LEU A 537 14.56 27.30 -24.35
CA LEU A 537 13.14 27.72 -24.30
C LEU A 537 12.36 27.04 -23.18
N ALA A 538 12.82 25.89 -22.68
CA ALA A 538 12.22 25.20 -21.53
C ALA A 538 12.13 26.17 -20.34
N ARG A 539 11.02 26.26 -19.62
CA ARG A 539 10.90 27.23 -18.51
C ARG A 539 11.36 26.59 -17.19
N PRO A 540 12.24 27.24 -16.40
CA PRO A 540 12.55 26.78 -15.05
C PRO A 540 11.28 26.56 -14.22
N GLY A 541 11.22 25.48 -13.45
CA GLY A 541 10.05 25.03 -12.70
C GLY A 541 9.10 24.10 -13.47
N THR A 542 9.36 23.83 -14.77
CA THR A 542 8.65 22.77 -15.50
C THR A 542 9.26 21.38 -15.22
N HIS A 543 8.70 20.31 -15.79
CA HIS A 543 9.15 18.93 -15.54
C HIS A 543 9.38 18.15 -16.86
N GLY A 544 10.18 17.07 -16.79
CA GLY A 544 10.36 16.11 -17.88
C GLY A 544 11.51 16.42 -18.83
N PHE A 545 12.41 17.34 -18.50
CA PHE A 545 13.57 17.59 -19.36
C PHE A 545 14.56 16.41 -19.25
N ALA A 546 14.73 15.63 -20.33
CA ALA A 546 15.60 14.45 -20.35
C ALA A 546 16.87 14.65 -21.22
N LEU A 547 18.03 14.81 -20.58
CA LEU A 547 19.35 14.99 -21.21
C LEU A 547 19.73 13.83 -22.15
N ALA A 548 19.20 12.62 -21.91
CA ALA A 548 19.41 11.45 -22.77
C ALA A 548 18.99 11.70 -24.25
N HIS A 549 18.01 12.57 -24.48
CA HIS A 549 17.53 12.93 -25.83
C HIS A 549 18.21 14.18 -26.41
N VAL A 550 19.15 14.78 -25.67
CA VAL A 550 19.93 15.93 -26.13
C VAL A 550 21.21 15.45 -26.82
N PRO A 551 21.50 15.87 -28.07
CA PRO A 551 22.76 15.55 -28.71
C PRO A 551 23.99 15.96 -27.87
N GLY A 552 24.90 15.03 -27.61
CA GLY A 552 26.10 15.27 -26.78
C GLY A 552 26.89 16.56 -27.08
N PRO A 553 27.06 17.01 -28.34
CA PRO A 553 27.78 18.25 -28.64
C PRO A 553 27.13 19.53 -28.09
N ILE A 554 25.86 19.52 -27.71
CA ILE A 554 25.16 20.67 -27.14
C ILE A 554 24.93 20.53 -25.62
N VAL A 555 25.30 19.40 -25.01
CA VAL A 555 25.22 19.21 -23.55
C VAL A 555 26.41 19.93 -22.91
N ASP A 556 26.15 21.16 -22.44
CA ASP A 556 27.08 21.97 -21.68
C ASP A 556 26.48 22.38 -20.33
N PHE A 557 27.24 23.14 -19.53
CA PHE A 557 26.78 23.56 -18.20
C PHE A 557 25.45 24.33 -18.23
N ASP A 558 25.19 25.18 -19.24
CA ASP A 558 23.94 25.95 -19.31
C ASP A 558 22.74 25.03 -19.58
N VAL A 559 22.92 24.05 -20.47
CA VAL A 559 21.87 23.05 -20.77
C VAL A 559 21.65 22.13 -19.58
N CYS A 560 22.71 21.73 -18.86
CA CYS A 560 22.59 20.93 -17.64
C CYS A 560 21.85 21.69 -16.53
N VAL A 561 22.17 22.97 -16.31
CA VAL A 561 21.45 23.84 -15.36
C VAL A 561 19.99 23.98 -15.76
N ARG A 562 19.69 24.20 -17.05
CA ARG A 562 18.31 24.27 -17.52
C ARG A 562 17.57 22.94 -17.35
N ALA A 563 18.22 21.82 -17.59
CA ALA A 563 17.64 20.49 -17.43
C ALA A 563 17.24 20.23 -15.98
N VAL A 564 18.14 20.45 -15.01
CA VAL A 564 17.81 20.25 -13.59
C VAL A 564 16.78 21.25 -13.08
N GLN A 565 16.77 22.49 -13.60
CA GLN A 565 15.70 23.46 -13.34
C GLN A 565 14.35 23.05 -13.94
N CYS A 566 14.33 22.07 -14.84
CA CYS A 566 13.13 21.53 -15.47
C CYS A 566 12.89 20.05 -15.10
N GLY A 567 13.38 19.61 -13.93
CA GLY A 567 13.12 18.29 -13.36
C GLY A 567 14.01 17.14 -13.83
N GLU A 568 15.16 17.39 -14.48
CA GLU A 568 16.17 16.36 -14.73
C GLU A 568 16.86 15.94 -13.42
N SER A 569 17.17 14.65 -13.27
CA SER A 569 17.89 14.16 -12.10
C SER A 569 19.37 14.58 -12.13
N ILE A 570 19.93 14.89 -10.96
CA ILE A 570 21.37 15.16 -10.83
C ILE A 570 22.20 13.94 -11.25
N ALA A 571 21.69 12.72 -11.04
CA ALA A 571 22.35 11.47 -11.46
C ALA A 571 22.52 11.38 -12.99
N SER A 572 21.60 11.95 -13.76
CA SER A 572 21.65 11.99 -15.24
C SER A 572 22.63 13.02 -15.80
N VAL A 573 23.13 13.93 -14.95
CA VAL A 573 24.05 15.00 -15.38
C VAL A 573 25.47 14.43 -15.49
N PRO A 574 26.21 14.72 -16.58
CA PRO A 574 27.60 14.29 -16.69
C PRO A 574 28.43 14.75 -15.47
N PRO A 575 29.20 13.86 -14.81
CA PRO A 575 29.87 14.16 -13.54
C PRO A 575 30.76 15.41 -13.56
N GLN A 576 31.35 15.76 -14.72
CA GLN A 576 32.15 16.98 -14.85
C GLN A 576 31.35 18.29 -14.68
N HIS A 577 30.02 18.25 -14.75
CA HIS A 577 29.14 19.40 -14.61
C HIS A 577 28.42 19.44 -13.25
N VAL A 578 28.44 18.34 -12.47
CA VAL A 578 27.86 18.29 -11.14
C VAL A 578 28.76 19.07 -10.16
N ASN A 579 28.24 20.19 -9.68
CA ASN A 579 28.90 21.05 -8.71
C ASN A 579 27.86 21.79 -7.86
N LYS A 580 28.32 22.48 -6.80
CA LYS A 580 27.44 23.23 -5.89
C LYS A 580 26.51 24.22 -6.61
N ALA A 581 26.96 24.86 -7.70
CA ALA A 581 26.12 25.82 -8.43
C ALA A 581 24.97 25.14 -9.18
N LEU A 582 25.21 23.97 -9.79
CA LEU A 582 24.17 23.16 -10.43
C LEU A 582 23.21 22.59 -9.38
N CYS A 583 23.73 22.03 -8.28
CA CYS A 583 22.90 21.53 -7.18
C CYS A 583 22.03 22.64 -6.58
N LEU A 584 22.58 23.84 -6.40
CA LEU A 584 21.82 25.00 -5.93
C LEU A 584 20.73 25.40 -6.93
N ALA A 585 21.02 25.43 -8.23
CA ALA A 585 20.02 25.70 -9.25
C ALA A 585 18.89 24.66 -9.27
N CYS A 586 19.22 23.38 -9.04
CA CYS A 586 18.26 22.29 -8.91
C CYS A 586 17.36 22.52 -7.68
N VAL A 587 17.94 22.67 -6.50
CA VAL A 587 17.21 22.83 -5.23
C VAL A 587 16.39 24.12 -5.21
N THR A 588 16.87 25.22 -5.80
CA THR A 588 16.08 26.46 -5.92
C THR A 588 14.87 26.30 -6.84
N ALA A 589 14.93 25.47 -7.88
CA ALA A 589 13.81 25.22 -8.77
C ALA A 589 12.86 24.12 -8.23
N HIS A 590 13.41 23.12 -7.54
CA HIS A 590 12.74 21.95 -7.04
C HIS A 590 13.29 21.58 -5.65
N ALA A 591 12.87 22.31 -4.61
CA ALA A 591 13.37 22.19 -3.24
C ALA A 591 13.34 20.77 -2.66
N ARG A 592 12.38 19.94 -3.10
CA ARG A 592 12.22 18.56 -2.64
C ARG A 592 13.34 17.62 -3.11
N ARG A 593 14.13 18.00 -4.11
CA ARG A 593 15.24 17.19 -4.67
C ARG A 593 16.57 17.32 -3.92
N LEU A 594 16.55 17.83 -2.70
CA LEU A 594 17.73 17.89 -1.86
C LEU A 594 18.34 16.49 -1.63
N GLU A 595 17.53 15.45 -1.62
CA GLU A 595 17.97 14.05 -1.47
C GLU A 595 18.81 13.53 -2.65
N GLU A 596 18.63 14.08 -3.86
CA GLU A 596 19.41 13.69 -5.05
C GLU A 596 20.81 14.33 -5.07
N VAL A 597 21.05 15.31 -4.19
CA VAL A 597 22.34 15.99 -4.13
C VAL A 597 23.36 15.04 -3.52
N PRO A 598 24.57 14.89 -4.12
CA PRO A 598 25.65 14.11 -3.52
C PRO A 598 25.87 14.52 -2.05
N PRO A 599 25.91 13.58 -1.09
CA PRO A 599 25.97 13.90 0.34
C PRO A 599 27.14 14.82 0.71
N GLU A 600 28.29 14.66 0.05
CA GLU A 600 29.47 15.51 0.20
C GLU A 600 29.28 16.97 -0.24
N LEU A 601 28.25 17.26 -1.03
CA LEU A 601 27.89 18.61 -1.47
C LEU A 601 26.76 19.22 -0.65
N ILE A 602 26.00 18.44 0.13
CA ILE A 602 24.94 18.96 1.00
C ILE A 602 25.58 19.73 2.16
N ASP A 603 25.30 21.03 2.20
CA ASP A 603 25.71 21.92 3.28
C ASP A 603 24.56 22.85 3.69
N ASP A 604 24.79 23.65 4.73
CA ASP A 604 23.79 24.55 5.29
C ASP A 604 23.22 25.53 4.23
N ASP A 605 23.98 25.90 3.19
CA ASP A 605 23.50 26.81 2.14
C ASP A 605 22.47 26.14 1.22
N LEU A 606 22.68 24.87 0.87
CA LEU A 606 21.72 24.10 0.08
C LEU A 606 20.47 23.78 0.89
N ILE A 607 20.62 23.45 2.17
CA ILE A 607 19.49 23.24 3.07
C ILE A 607 18.68 24.53 3.21
N ALA A 608 19.37 25.67 3.40
CA ALA A 608 18.74 26.98 3.45
C ALA A 608 17.97 27.32 2.15
N ALA A 609 18.53 26.97 0.99
CA ALA A 609 17.85 27.13 -0.30
C ALA A 609 16.62 26.23 -0.41
N ALA A 610 16.70 24.98 0.04
CA ALA A 610 15.57 24.05 0.05
C ALA A 610 14.42 24.57 0.93
N ILE A 611 14.74 25.10 2.11
CA ILE A 611 13.74 25.73 3.00
C ILE A 611 13.12 26.96 2.31
N ALA A 612 13.94 27.81 1.70
CA ALA A 612 13.50 29.10 1.18
C ALA A 612 12.67 29.03 -0.10
N HIS A 613 12.87 27.98 -0.89
CA HIS A 613 12.21 27.77 -2.19
C HIS A 613 11.23 26.59 -2.18
N GLY A 614 11.00 26.00 -1.01
CA GLY A 614 9.99 24.98 -0.80
C GLY A 614 8.58 25.54 -0.62
N ASP A 615 7.69 24.64 -0.23
CA ASP A 615 6.31 24.89 0.15
C ASP A 615 5.99 24.16 1.46
N ASP A 616 4.83 24.43 2.04
CA ASP A 616 4.44 23.84 3.33
C ASP A 616 4.47 22.30 3.29
N TYR A 617 3.95 21.69 2.21
CA TYR A 617 3.96 20.24 2.06
C TYR A 617 5.38 19.68 1.98
N GLY A 618 6.26 20.30 1.19
CA GLY A 618 7.66 19.89 1.07
C GLY A 618 8.42 20.09 2.37
N PHE A 619 8.11 21.15 3.11
CA PHE A 619 8.68 21.40 4.42
C PHE A 619 8.25 20.34 5.43
N ASP A 620 6.98 19.93 5.44
CA ASP A 620 6.46 18.96 6.41
C ASP A 620 6.82 17.52 6.06
N ASN A 621 6.65 17.12 4.80
CA ASN A 621 6.70 15.72 4.39
C ASN A 621 7.97 15.32 3.65
N CYS A 622 8.67 16.25 3.00
CA CYS A 622 9.84 15.91 2.16
C CYS A 622 11.17 16.32 2.81
N LEU A 623 11.17 17.32 3.69
CA LEU A 623 12.35 17.76 4.40
C LEU A 623 12.48 16.95 5.71
N PRO A 624 13.60 16.24 5.96
CA PRO A 624 13.82 15.55 7.24
C PRO A 624 13.79 16.49 8.45
N GLY A 625 13.40 15.97 9.63
CA GLY A 625 13.23 16.76 10.86
C GLY A 625 14.51 17.53 11.26
N MET A 626 15.67 16.90 11.05
CA MET A 626 17.01 17.47 11.30
C MET A 626 17.33 18.75 10.51
N TYR A 627 16.72 18.97 9.35
CA TYR A 627 16.92 20.18 8.55
C TYR A 627 15.98 21.33 8.94
N LYS A 628 15.00 21.06 9.79
CA LYS A 628 14.03 22.04 10.28
C LYS A 628 14.50 22.72 11.56
N THR A 629 15.80 22.73 11.87
CA THR A 629 16.30 23.29 13.14
C THR A 629 16.30 24.82 13.11
N ARG A 630 16.21 25.45 14.30
CA ARG A 630 16.24 26.92 14.42
C ARG A 630 17.42 27.57 13.68
N PRO A 631 18.68 27.09 13.79
CA PRO A 631 19.81 27.70 13.08
C PRO A 631 19.67 27.66 11.55
N LEU A 632 19.12 26.59 10.98
CA LEU A 632 18.91 26.46 9.54
C LEU A 632 17.75 27.33 9.05
N LEU A 633 16.68 27.47 9.84
CA LEU A 633 15.61 28.42 9.55
C LEU A 633 16.12 29.88 9.58
N GLU A 634 16.95 30.23 10.56
CA GLU A 634 17.59 31.55 10.64
C GLU A 634 18.52 31.77 9.43
N LEU A 635 19.29 30.76 9.03
CA LEU A 635 20.16 30.84 7.85
C LEU A 635 19.35 31.04 6.56
N ALA A 636 18.27 30.27 6.37
CA ALA A 636 17.36 30.41 5.23
C ALA A 636 16.80 31.83 5.14
N ILE A 637 16.26 32.36 6.25
CA ILE A 637 15.79 33.76 6.32
C ILE A 637 16.92 34.73 6.04
N GLY A 638 18.13 34.49 6.57
CA GLY A 638 19.28 35.36 6.42
C GLY A 638 19.82 35.47 4.99
N GLN A 639 19.68 34.39 4.20
CA GLN A 639 20.15 34.30 2.80
C GLN A 639 19.04 34.63 1.79
N TYR A 640 17.82 34.17 2.04
CA TYR A 640 16.70 34.22 1.12
C TYR A 640 15.47 34.82 1.81
N LYS A 641 15.16 36.08 1.48
CA LYS A 641 14.02 36.78 2.09
C LYS A 641 12.67 36.09 1.83
N CYS A 642 12.54 35.34 0.73
CA CYS A 642 11.36 34.53 0.42
C CYS A 642 11.13 33.37 1.39
N ALA A 643 12.12 32.97 2.20
CA ALA A 643 11.93 31.98 3.25
C ALA A 643 10.88 32.41 4.29
N LEU A 644 10.63 33.72 4.44
CA LEU A 644 9.57 34.23 5.32
C LEU A 644 8.17 33.84 4.84
N ASP A 645 7.99 33.63 3.53
CA ASP A 645 6.74 33.17 2.93
C ASP A 645 6.69 31.63 2.79
N ALA A 646 7.85 30.96 2.71
CA ALA A 646 7.94 29.51 2.50
C ALA A 646 7.97 28.68 3.80
N ILE A 647 8.41 29.28 4.93
CA ILE A 647 8.41 28.59 6.22
C ILE A 647 6.97 28.59 6.77
N PRO A 648 6.39 27.42 7.10
CA PRO A 648 5.03 27.34 7.60
C PRO A 648 4.81 28.23 8.83
N GLY A 649 3.66 28.89 8.91
CA GLY A 649 3.41 29.89 9.94
C GLY A 649 3.56 29.37 11.37
N TYR A 650 3.20 28.11 11.61
CA TYR A 650 3.35 27.47 12.92
C TYR A 650 4.82 27.38 13.41
N ARG A 651 5.82 27.46 12.51
CA ARG A 651 7.26 27.42 12.82
C ARG A 651 7.88 28.78 13.17
N VAL A 652 7.18 29.87 12.89
CA VAL A 652 7.65 31.25 13.10
C VAL A 652 7.26 31.75 14.49
N ASP A 653 7.98 31.26 15.49
CA ASP A 653 7.82 31.66 16.89
C ASP A 653 8.45 33.03 17.20
N ALA A 654 8.33 33.46 18.45
CA ALA A 654 8.87 34.76 18.90
C ALA A 654 10.38 34.92 18.68
N ALA A 655 11.15 33.84 18.74
CA ALA A 655 12.60 33.90 18.55
C ALA A 655 12.95 34.06 17.06
N LEU A 656 12.34 33.26 16.17
CA LEU A 656 12.59 33.36 14.74
C LEU A 656 12.08 34.68 14.16
N PHE A 657 10.93 35.16 14.65
CA PHE A 657 10.40 36.47 14.28
C PHE A 657 11.36 37.59 14.70
N ALA A 658 11.90 37.55 15.92
CA ALA A 658 12.86 38.55 16.39
C ALA A 658 14.15 38.57 15.55
N TYR A 659 14.63 37.40 15.11
CA TYR A 659 15.75 37.29 14.18
C TYR A 659 15.41 37.96 12.82
N ALA A 660 14.24 37.66 12.26
CA ALA A 660 13.78 38.24 11.00
C ALA A 660 13.60 39.77 11.11
N GLU A 661 13.03 40.27 12.21
CA GLU A 661 12.86 41.70 12.47
C GLU A 661 14.21 42.40 12.63
N GLN A 662 15.18 41.79 13.32
CA GLN A 662 16.52 42.33 13.42
C GLN A 662 17.19 42.45 12.03
N ARG A 663 16.90 41.51 11.13
CA ARG A 663 17.51 41.45 9.79
C ARG A 663 16.85 42.40 8.79
N TYR A 664 15.52 42.44 8.75
CA TYR A 664 14.73 43.10 7.71
C TYR A 664 13.79 44.18 8.22
N GLY A 665 13.71 44.42 9.53
CA GLY A 665 12.72 45.32 10.13
C GLY A 665 12.81 46.80 9.71
N GLN A 666 13.91 47.20 9.06
CA GLN A 666 14.09 48.54 8.49
C GLN A 666 13.82 48.59 6.98
N ASP A 667 13.55 47.45 6.32
CA ASP A 667 13.26 47.40 4.90
C ASP A 667 11.86 47.95 4.61
N ALA A 668 11.70 48.62 3.48
CA ALA A 668 10.45 49.31 3.13
C ALA A 668 9.26 48.36 2.92
N ASP A 669 9.52 47.12 2.53
CA ASP A 669 8.54 46.04 2.30
C ASP A 669 8.25 45.21 3.56
N TRP A 670 9.04 45.33 4.65
CA TRP A 670 8.84 44.56 5.88
C TRP A 670 7.42 44.65 6.46
N PRO A 671 6.79 45.84 6.57
CA PRO A 671 5.40 45.92 7.02
C PRO A 671 4.43 45.15 6.12
N ALA A 672 4.70 45.07 4.81
CA ALA A 672 3.87 44.31 3.87
C ALA A 672 4.08 42.80 4.01
N ILE A 673 5.30 42.35 4.35
CA ILE A 673 5.59 40.93 4.65
C ILE A 673 4.87 40.53 5.93
N VAL A 674 5.06 41.29 7.02
CA VAL A 674 4.36 41.01 8.29
C VAL A 674 2.85 41.02 8.10
N ALA A 675 2.31 41.97 7.32
CA ALA A 675 0.88 42.01 7.04
C ALA A 675 0.37 40.75 6.32
N ARG A 676 1.16 40.10 5.45
CA ARG A 676 0.76 38.83 4.82
C ARG A 676 0.58 37.70 5.83
N HIS A 677 1.28 37.76 6.97
CA HIS A 677 1.30 36.68 7.96
C HIS A 677 0.78 37.06 9.35
N ASP A 678 0.14 38.24 9.48
CA ASP A 678 -0.47 38.67 10.72
C ASP A 678 -1.89 38.08 10.88
N ARG A 679 -2.48 38.27 12.06
CA ARG A 679 -3.88 37.85 12.33
C ARG A 679 -4.89 38.43 11.33
N GLY A 680 -4.61 39.62 10.80
CA GLY A 680 -5.46 40.27 9.81
C GLY A 680 -5.43 39.58 8.45
N ALA A 681 -4.41 38.78 8.13
CA ALA A 681 -4.37 37.97 6.90
C ALA A 681 -5.55 37.00 6.85
N ILE A 682 -5.80 36.29 7.95
CA ILE A 682 -6.92 35.35 8.08
C ILE A 682 -8.27 36.06 8.06
N GLU A 683 -8.35 37.29 8.59
CA GLU A 683 -9.58 38.08 8.55
C GLU A 683 -9.91 38.63 7.15
N ARG A 684 -8.88 38.90 6.33
CA ARG A 684 -9.04 39.42 4.96
C ARG A 684 -9.40 38.34 3.95
N ASP A 685 -8.93 37.12 4.17
CA ASP A 685 -9.22 35.97 3.33
C ASP A 685 -9.76 34.82 4.20
N PRO A 686 -11.08 34.75 4.45
CA PRO A 686 -11.64 33.75 5.34
C PRO A 686 -11.21 32.31 4.96
N PRO A 687 -11.19 31.87 3.70
CA PRO A 687 -10.67 30.55 3.32
C PRO A 687 -9.20 30.24 3.70
N ALA A 688 -8.39 31.23 4.11
CA ALA A 688 -7.00 31.01 4.48
C ALA A 688 -6.86 30.13 5.73
N LYS A 689 -5.93 29.17 5.68
CA LYS A 689 -5.58 28.32 6.83
C LYS A 689 -4.67 29.06 7.81
N CYS A 690 -4.99 28.97 9.09
CA CYS A 690 -4.21 29.66 10.13
C CYS A 690 -2.77 29.10 10.22
N VAL A 691 -2.62 27.78 10.10
CA VAL A 691 -1.34 27.07 10.26
C VAL A 691 -0.30 27.45 9.20
N THR A 692 -0.74 27.73 7.98
CA THR A 692 0.13 28.08 6.84
C THR A 692 0.39 29.57 6.79
N GLU A 693 -0.68 30.38 6.84
CA GLU A 693 -0.59 31.80 6.54
C GLU A 693 -0.22 32.67 7.75
N CYS A 694 -0.61 32.31 8.98
CA CYS A 694 -0.42 33.16 10.15
C CYS A 694 0.77 32.68 11.00
N TRP A 695 1.76 33.54 11.22
CA TRP A 695 2.92 33.20 12.05
C TRP A 695 2.54 32.97 13.53
N SER A 696 3.08 31.91 14.14
CA SER A 696 2.72 31.49 15.51
C SER A 696 3.06 32.52 16.58
N VAL A 697 4.02 33.42 16.34
CA VAL A 697 4.27 34.60 17.18
C VAL A 697 3.02 35.48 17.39
N PHE A 698 2.07 35.47 16.46
CA PHE A 698 0.82 36.23 16.55
C PHE A 698 -0.36 35.42 17.10
N TRP A 699 -0.16 34.15 17.44
CA TRP A 699 -1.22 33.28 17.94
C TRP A 699 -1.46 33.56 19.43
N THR A 700 -2.48 34.36 19.71
CA THR A 700 -2.98 34.56 21.07
C THR A 700 -4.06 33.53 21.39
N GLU A 701 -4.23 33.18 22.67
CA GLU A 701 -5.29 32.24 23.08
C GLU A 701 -6.69 32.64 22.54
N PRO A 702 -7.15 33.91 22.63
CA PRO A 702 -8.43 34.30 22.04
C PRO A 702 -8.49 34.13 20.52
N PHE A 703 -7.39 34.35 19.81
CA PHE A 703 -7.32 34.19 18.36
C PHE A 703 -7.41 32.71 17.98
N MET A 704 -6.64 31.84 18.63
CA MET A 704 -6.68 30.39 18.40
C MET A 704 -8.08 29.82 18.68
N LEU A 705 -8.69 30.19 19.82
CA LEU A 705 -10.05 29.77 20.15
C LEU A 705 -11.08 30.21 19.09
N ALA A 706 -10.91 31.38 18.50
CA ALA A 706 -11.76 31.85 17.41
C ALA A 706 -11.56 31.02 16.13
N GLN A 707 -10.33 30.63 15.79
CA GLN A 707 -10.05 29.80 14.62
C GLN A 707 -10.56 28.36 14.77
N ILE A 708 -10.38 27.75 15.95
CA ILE A 708 -10.91 26.41 16.27
C ILE A 708 -12.44 26.37 16.18
N ALA A 709 -13.13 27.48 16.50
CA ALA A 709 -14.58 27.55 16.48
C ALA A 709 -15.21 27.69 15.08
N ARG A 710 -14.42 27.81 14.01
CA ARG A 710 -14.93 28.06 12.65
C ARG A 710 -15.58 26.81 12.02
N GLU A 711 -16.53 27.03 11.12
CA GLU A 711 -17.35 25.95 10.52
C GLU A 711 -16.55 25.01 9.61
N ASP A 712 -15.60 25.51 8.79
CA ASP A 712 -14.82 24.70 7.83
C ASP A 712 -13.43 24.23 8.34
N ASP A 713 -13.23 24.14 9.67
CA ASP A 713 -12.05 23.51 10.30
C ASP A 713 -10.67 24.09 9.88
N TYR A 714 -10.34 25.30 10.35
CA TYR A 714 -9.15 26.06 9.90
C TYR A 714 -7.94 26.03 10.84
N LEU A 715 -8.05 25.40 12.01
CA LEU A 715 -6.93 25.16 12.93
C LEU A 715 -7.20 23.89 13.75
N ALA A 716 -6.64 22.77 13.30
CA ALA A 716 -6.84 21.47 13.91
C ALA A 716 -5.82 21.17 15.02
N PRO A 717 -6.08 20.22 15.93
CA PRO A 717 -5.21 19.97 17.07
C PRO A 717 -3.78 19.51 16.70
N TYR A 718 -3.61 18.76 15.61
CA TYR A 718 -2.30 18.32 15.11
C TYR A 718 -1.46 19.47 14.51
N GLU A 719 -2.08 20.61 14.21
CA GLU A 719 -1.44 21.78 13.60
C GLU A 719 -0.92 22.78 14.64
N ILE A 720 -1.28 22.58 15.92
CA ILE A 720 -0.94 23.50 16.99
C ILE A 720 0.39 23.06 17.61
N PRO A 721 1.43 23.92 17.60
CA PRO A 721 2.67 23.62 18.31
C PRO A 721 2.41 23.36 19.79
N ASP A 722 3.13 22.40 20.38
CA ASP A 722 3.00 22.03 21.79
C ASP A 722 3.09 23.25 22.74
N ALA A 723 3.96 24.22 22.44
CA ALA A 723 4.13 25.46 23.20
C ALA A 723 2.92 26.43 23.15
N CYS A 724 2.04 26.29 22.16
CA CYS A 724 0.84 27.11 21.98
C CYS A 724 -0.38 26.53 22.72
N PHE A 725 -0.32 25.27 23.17
CA PHE A 725 -1.42 24.69 23.92
C PHE A 725 -1.58 25.35 25.29
N THR A 726 -2.83 25.71 25.59
CA THR A 726 -3.31 26.03 26.93
C THR A 726 -4.47 25.10 27.28
N GLN A 727 -4.88 25.10 28.55
CA GLN A 727 -6.04 24.30 28.98
C GLN A 727 -7.30 24.63 28.17
N ALA A 728 -7.54 25.92 27.89
CA ALA A 728 -8.70 26.37 27.12
C ALA A 728 -8.63 25.93 25.65
N VAL A 729 -7.45 25.99 25.03
CA VAL A 729 -7.23 25.52 23.66
C VAL A 729 -7.46 24.01 23.56
N ALA A 730 -6.90 23.22 24.48
CA ALA A 730 -7.08 21.77 24.52
C ALA A 730 -8.57 21.38 24.65
N GLU A 731 -9.31 22.05 25.52
CA GLU A 731 -10.75 21.83 25.71
C GLU A 731 -11.56 22.20 24.46
N ALA A 732 -11.22 23.31 23.80
CA ALA A 732 -11.88 23.73 22.56
C ALA A 732 -11.63 22.75 21.41
N CYS A 733 -10.37 22.34 21.22
CA CYS A 733 -9.94 21.32 20.27
C CYS A 733 -10.74 20.03 20.45
N PHE A 734 -10.75 19.48 21.67
CA PHE A 734 -11.45 18.23 21.96
C PHE A 734 -12.97 18.33 21.77
N LYS A 735 -13.57 19.45 22.17
CA LYS A 735 -15.00 19.67 22.01
C LYS A 735 -15.42 19.71 20.54
N ARG A 736 -14.58 20.27 19.68
CA ARG A 736 -14.87 20.42 18.25
C ARG A 736 -14.56 19.14 17.47
N HIS A 737 -13.38 18.56 17.67
CA HIS A 737 -12.87 17.41 16.94
C HIS A 737 -12.36 16.33 17.91
N PRO A 738 -13.25 15.57 18.55
CA PRO A 738 -12.85 14.56 19.52
C PRO A 738 -12.04 13.41 18.91
N VAL A 739 -12.10 13.21 17.58
CA VAL A 739 -11.31 12.22 16.84
C VAL A 739 -9.81 12.54 16.89
N TYR A 740 -9.42 13.81 16.98
CA TYR A 740 -8.01 14.22 17.08
C TYR A 740 -7.52 14.30 18.54
N PHE A 741 -8.09 13.49 19.44
CA PHE A 741 -7.71 13.45 20.85
C PHE A 741 -6.23 13.10 21.05
N TYR A 742 -5.68 12.23 20.20
CA TYR A 742 -4.27 11.82 20.22
C TYR A 742 -3.27 12.97 20.06
N CYS A 743 -3.68 14.08 19.44
CA CYS A 743 -2.84 15.25 19.21
C CYS A 743 -2.77 16.20 20.42
N ILE A 744 -3.62 16.00 21.43
CA ILE A 744 -3.67 16.88 22.60
C ILE A 744 -2.56 16.45 23.56
N PRO A 745 -1.63 17.35 23.94
CA PRO A 745 -0.57 17.00 24.87
C PRO A 745 -1.15 16.47 26.18
N LYS A 746 -0.67 15.29 26.62
CA LYS A 746 -1.17 14.56 27.80
C LYS A 746 -1.29 15.42 29.07
N ARG A 747 -0.47 16.48 29.21
CA ARG A 747 -0.51 17.44 30.34
C ARG A 747 -1.79 18.30 30.41
N PHE A 748 -2.54 18.43 29.32
CA PHE A 748 -3.81 19.16 29.26
C PHE A 748 -5.03 18.24 29.22
N VAL A 749 -4.82 16.93 29.09
CA VAL A 749 -5.89 15.94 29.11
C VAL A 749 -6.47 15.85 30.52
N THR A 750 -7.77 16.08 30.64
CA THR A 750 -8.50 15.98 31.92
C THR A 750 -9.26 14.65 32.02
N GLN A 751 -9.62 14.24 33.23
CA GLN A 751 -10.42 13.02 33.43
C GLN A 751 -11.74 13.04 32.63
N ALA A 752 -12.37 14.21 32.52
CA ALA A 752 -13.61 14.38 31.76
C ALA A 752 -13.39 14.17 30.25
N MET A 753 -12.25 14.64 29.71
CA MET A 753 -11.85 14.37 28.32
C MET A 753 -11.61 12.89 28.12
N SER A 754 -10.84 12.24 29.00
CA SER A 754 -10.56 10.80 28.96
C SER A 754 -11.84 9.94 29.02
N ASP A 755 -12.78 10.29 29.91
CA ASP A 755 -14.05 9.60 30.04
C ASP A 755 -14.94 9.75 28.78
N THR A 756 -14.85 10.89 28.10
CA THR A 756 -15.59 11.17 26.86
C THR A 756 -14.93 10.54 25.65
N ALA A 757 -13.61 10.66 25.50
CA ALA A 757 -12.83 10.11 24.41
C ALA A 757 -13.05 8.59 24.31
N SER A 758 -12.89 7.89 25.44
CA SER A 758 -13.14 6.45 25.53
C SER A 758 -14.60 6.00 25.31
N GLN A 759 -15.57 6.91 25.20
CA GLN A 759 -16.95 6.59 24.79
C GLN A 759 -17.17 6.79 23.30
N ILE A 760 -16.41 7.72 22.69
CA ILE A 760 -16.48 8.03 21.27
C ILE A 760 -15.67 7.00 20.49
N ASP A 761 -14.44 6.75 20.94
CA ASP A 761 -13.47 5.87 20.31
C ASP A 761 -12.68 5.13 21.41
N PRO A 762 -13.08 3.88 21.74
CA PRO A 762 -12.44 3.09 22.78
C PRO A 762 -10.96 2.74 22.52
N ASP A 763 -10.53 2.72 21.26
CA ASP A 763 -9.17 2.36 20.83
C ASP A 763 -8.13 3.45 21.13
N GLN A 764 -8.56 4.66 21.48
CA GLN A 764 -7.67 5.79 21.83
C GLN A 764 -7.05 5.68 23.25
N ILE A 765 -7.10 4.50 23.88
CA ILE A 765 -6.65 4.32 25.27
C ILE A 765 -5.15 4.65 25.46
N GLU A 766 -4.30 4.49 24.45
CA GLU A 766 -2.87 4.86 24.55
C GLU A 766 -2.65 6.36 24.79
N HIS A 767 -3.54 7.18 24.25
CA HIS A 767 -3.49 8.64 24.35
C HIS A 767 -4.11 9.16 25.66
N ILE A 768 -4.87 8.32 26.35
CA ILE A 768 -5.36 8.61 27.71
C ILE A 768 -4.19 8.43 28.69
N PRO A 769 -3.85 9.46 29.50
CA PRO A 769 -2.81 9.35 30.51
C PRO A 769 -3.04 8.15 31.42
N VAL A 770 -2.01 7.37 31.72
CA VAL A 770 -2.13 6.13 32.51
C VAL A 770 -2.87 6.37 33.83
N ALA A 771 -2.56 7.48 34.50
CA ALA A 771 -3.19 7.88 35.76
C ALA A 771 -4.71 8.13 35.67
N GLN A 772 -5.25 8.33 34.47
CA GLN A 772 -6.67 8.62 34.21
C GLN A 772 -7.44 7.41 33.66
N ARG A 773 -6.76 6.29 33.37
CA ARG A 773 -7.35 5.04 32.86
C ARG A 773 -8.18 4.35 33.94
N SER A 774 -9.44 4.78 34.07
CA SER A 774 -10.37 4.19 35.03
C SER A 774 -10.80 2.78 34.62
N LYS A 775 -11.36 2.00 35.56
CA LYS A 775 -11.93 0.68 35.26
C LYS A 775 -12.96 0.74 34.11
N ALA A 776 -13.76 1.80 34.05
CA ALA A 776 -14.77 1.96 33.02
C ALA A 776 -14.16 2.20 31.63
N ILE A 777 -13.11 3.03 31.56
CA ILE A 777 -12.33 3.27 30.33
C ILE A 777 -11.71 1.96 29.83
N CYS A 778 -10.97 1.27 30.70
CA CYS A 778 -10.30 0.02 30.34
C CYS A 778 -11.31 -1.06 29.91
N THR A 779 -12.48 -1.13 30.55
CA THR A 779 -13.52 -2.09 30.17
C THR A 779 -14.12 -1.79 28.79
N ARG A 780 -14.13 -0.54 28.34
CA ARG A 780 -14.58 -0.19 26.99
C ARG A 780 -13.53 -0.57 25.95
N ALA A 781 -12.27 -0.19 26.16
CA ALA A 781 -11.17 -0.54 25.26
C ALA A 781 -11.08 -2.06 25.04
N ILE A 782 -11.16 -2.85 26.12
CA ILE A 782 -11.11 -4.33 26.05
C ILE A 782 -12.32 -4.96 25.34
N LYS A 783 -13.43 -4.24 25.17
CA LYS A 783 -14.57 -4.77 24.41
C LYS A 783 -14.44 -4.56 22.91
N ASP A 784 -13.58 -3.62 22.52
CA ASP A 784 -13.41 -3.19 21.12
C ASP A 784 -12.35 -4.07 20.46
N ASP A 785 -11.14 -4.03 21.00
CA ASP A 785 -10.01 -4.89 20.64
C ASP A 785 -9.31 -5.30 21.93
N ALA A 786 -9.48 -6.56 22.33
CA ALA A 786 -9.02 -7.02 23.64
C ALA A 786 -7.53 -7.38 23.62
N ALA A 787 -7.04 -7.93 22.51
CA ALA A 787 -5.66 -8.34 22.34
C ALA A 787 -4.70 -7.15 22.33
N LYS A 788 -4.97 -6.14 21.49
CA LYS A 788 -4.15 -4.94 21.35
C LYS A 788 -4.11 -4.10 22.62
N ASN A 789 -5.27 -3.94 23.27
CA ASN A 789 -5.42 -2.98 24.36
C ASN A 789 -4.96 -3.52 25.73
N LEU A 790 -4.73 -4.83 25.91
CA LEU A 790 -4.38 -5.39 27.22
C LEU A 790 -3.09 -4.79 27.80
N ALA A 791 -2.07 -4.57 26.96
CA ALA A 791 -0.79 -3.97 27.37
C ALA A 791 -0.97 -2.54 27.94
N LEU A 792 -2.01 -1.83 27.50
CA LEU A 792 -2.32 -0.45 27.89
C LEU A 792 -3.19 -0.38 29.16
N VAL A 793 -3.77 -1.50 29.61
CA VAL A 793 -4.55 -1.54 30.85
C VAL A 793 -3.61 -1.60 32.07
N PRO A 794 -3.78 -0.72 33.10
CA PRO A 794 -3.01 -0.82 34.34
C PRO A 794 -3.12 -2.21 34.98
N LEU A 795 -2.03 -2.74 35.54
CA LEU A 795 -1.98 -4.12 36.03
C LEU A 795 -3.07 -4.41 37.06
N ALA A 796 -3.33 -3.43 37.95
CA ALA A 796 -4.38 -3.51 38.97
C ALA A 796 -5.81 -3.66 38.40
N LEU A 797 -6.03 -3.35 37.12
CA LEU A 797 -7.31 -3.44 36.44
C LEU A 797 -7.44 -4.66 35.50
N ARG A 798 -6.35 -5.39 35.25
CA ARG A 798 -6.32 -6.63 34.47
C ARG A 798 -6.91 -7.80 35.26
N SER A 799 -8.23 -7.79 35.42
CA SER A 799 -8.98 -8.85 36.10
C SER A 799 -9.06 -10.14 35.25
N VAL A 800 -9.39 -11.28 35.87
CA VAL A 800 -9.62 -12.56 35.17
C VAL A 800 -10.49 -12.39 33.93
N LYS A 801 -11.60 -11.64 34.04
CA LYS A 801 -12.51 -11.41 32.92
C LYS A 801 -11.86 -10.64 31.77
N VAL A 802 -11.03 -9.65 32.09
CA VAL A 802 -10.34 -8.80 31.09
C VAL A 802 -9.29 -9.62 30.36
N CYS A 803 -8.47 -10.37 31.10
CA CYS A 803 -7.43 -11.22 30.51
C CYS A 803 -8.03 -12.36 29.67
N VAL A 804 -9.10 -13.00 30.15
CA VAL A 804 -9.82 -14.03 29.36
C VAL A 804 -10.36 -13.44 28.05
N ALA A 805 -10.90 -12.21 28.07
CA ALA A 805 -11.38 -11.57 26.84
C ALA A 805 -10.23 -11.33 25.84
N ALA A 806 -9.08 -10.85 26.32
CA ALA A 806 -7.90 -10.65 25.48
C ALA A 806 -7.36 -11.95 24.88
N LEU A 807 -7.26 -13.02 25.66
CA LEU A 807 -6.77 -14.32 25.16
C LEU A 807 -7.73 -14.97 24.15
N LEU A 808 -9.03 -14.70 24.25
CA LEU A 808 -10.01 -15.17 23.25
C LEU A 808 -9.91 -14.42 21.92
N ASP A 809 -9.22 -13.29 21.91
CA ASP A 809 -9.01 -12.39 20.78
C ASP A 809 -7.57 -12.48 20.24
N ASP A 810 -6.88 -13.58 20.53
CA ASP A 810 -5.46 -13.83 20.17
C ASP A 810 -4.45 -12.90 20.85
N GLY A 811 -4.78 -12.42 22.05
CA GLY A 811 -3.87 -11.60 22.88
C GLY A 811 -2.71 -12.38 23.50
N ASP A 812 -1.62 -11.67 23.79
CA ASP A 812 -0.40 -12.24 24.37
C ASP A 812 -0.56 -12.62 25.86
N GLN A 813 -0.36 -13.89 26.19
CA GLN A 813 -0.43 -14.41 27.56
C GLN A 813 0.59 -13.79 28.53
N ARG A 814 1.72 -13.28 28.02
CA ARG A 814 2.75 -12.62 28.83
C ARG A 814 2.23 -11.34 29.49
N LEU A 815 1.13 -10.77 28.99
CA LEU A 815 0.48 -9.60 29.55
C LEU A 815 -0.47 -9.91 30.72
N VAL A 816 -0.72 -11.19 31.02
CA VAL A 816 -1.59 -11.60 32.13
C VAL A 816 -0.84 -11.47 33.46
N PRO A 817 -1.36 -10.71 34.45
CA PRO A 817 -0.69 -10.59 35.75
C PRO A 817 -0.59 -11.94 36.47
N GLY A 818 0.54 -12.20 37.14
CA GLY A 818 0.78 -13.44 37.86
C GLY A 818 -0.29 -13.73 38.91
N ALA A 819 -0.81 -12.68 39.56
CA ALA A 819 -1.85 -12.76 40.59
C ALA A 819 -3.21 -13.32 40.11
N VAL A 820 -3.50 -13.32 38.80
CA VAL A 820 -4.74 -13.86 38.22
C VAL A 820 -4.48 -14.94 37.16
N TYR A 821 -3.22 -15.25 36.88
CA TYR A 821 -2.79 -16.11 35.77
C TYR A 821 -3.46 -17.49 35.84
N TYR A 822 -3.38 -18.13 37.01
CA TYR A 822 -4.03 -19.41 37.24
C TYR A 822 -5.55 -19.35 36.96
N GLU A 823 -6.25 -18.39 37.56
CA GLU A 823 -7.70 -18.26 37.42
C GLU A 823 -8.15 -17.99 35.98
N VAL A 824 -7.33 -17.31 35.18
CA VAL A 824 -7.57 -17.07 33.75
C VAL A 824 -7.56 -18.38 32.98
N PHE A 825 -6.47 -19.15 33.05
CA PHE A 825 -6.36 -20.41 32.31
C PHE A 825 -7.29 -21.50 32.84
N ASP A 826 -7.57 -21.53 34.15
CA ASP A 826 -8.60 -22.40 34.72
C ASP A 826 -9.99 -22.05 34.18
N THR A 827 -10.29 -20.76 34.00
CA THR A 827 -11.54 -20.30 33.37
C THR A 827 -11.62 -20.67 31.89
N LEU A 828 -10.52 -20.52 31.14
CA LEU A 828 -10.44 -20.92 29.72
C LEU A 828 -10.68 -22.42 29.57
N ILE A 829 -10.03 -23.26 30.35
CA ILE A 829 -10.24 -24.71 30.34
C ILE A 829 -11.70 -25.06 30.73
N ALA A 830 -12.29 -24.37 31.70
CA ALA A 830 -13.64 -24.66 32.15
C ALA A 830 -14.74 -24.27 31.14
N ARG A 831 -14.51 -23.21 30.34
CA ARG A 831 -15.58 -22.58 29.52
C ARG A 831 -15.28 -22.50 28.03
N HIS A 832 -14.01 -22.48 27.64
CA HIS A 832 -13.55 -22.18 26.29
C HIS A 832 -12.55 -23.22 25.74
N ARG A 833 -12.37 -24.37 26.41
CA ARG A 833 -11.39 -25.40 26.05
C ARG A 833 -11.31 -25.77 24.57
N LYS A 834 -12.42 -25.75 23.84
CA LYS A 834 -12.48 -26.15 22.42
C LYS A 834 -11.92 -25.11 21.44
N GLN A 835 -11.58 -23.91 21.91
CA GLN A 835 -11.11 -22.79 21.08
C GLN A 835 -9.58 -22.65 21.06
N PHE A 836 -8.87 -23.48 21.82
CA PHE A 836 -7.41 -23.42 21.97
C PHE A 836 -6.80 -24.81 21.87
N ASP A 837 -5.50 -24.83 21.58
CA ASP A 837 -4.69 -26.02 21.70
C ASP A 837 -4.63 -26.54 23.15
N LEU A 838 -4.65 -27.87 23.32
CA LEU A 838 -4.69 -28.50 24.64
C LEU A 838 -3.32 -28.48 25.33
N GLY A 839 -2.22 -28.64 24.59
CA GLY A 839 -0.86 -28.48 25.11
C GLY A 839 -0.69 -27.08 25.69
N TRP A 840 -0.97 -26.06 24.88
CA TRP A 840 -0.88 -24.66 25.29
C TRP A 840 -1.71 -24.32 26.53
N LEU A 841 -2.99 -24.73 26.58
CA LEU A 841 -3.88 -24.41 27.70
C LEU A 841 -3.39 -24.99 29.03
N TYR A 842 -3.00 -26.27 29.02
CA TYR A 842 -2.65 -26.99 30.24
C TYR A 842 -1.24 -26.61 30.72
N LEU A 843 -0.30 -26.32 29.81
CA LEU A 843 1.01 -25.77 30.17
C LEU A 843 0.89 -24.41 30.84
N ASN A 844 0.09 -23.50 30.29
CA ASN A 844 -0.11 -22.19 30.89
C ASN A 844 -0.86 -22.26 32.23
N ARG A 845 -1.80 -23.20 32.40
CA ARG A 845 -2.41 -23.42 33.73
C ARG A 845 -1.39 -24.01 34.72
N ALA A 846 -0.54 -24.94 34.29
CA ALA A 846 0.53 -25.49 35.12
C ALA A 846 1.47 -24.38 35.60
N GLU A 847 1.86 -23.48 34.69
CA GLU A 847 2.63 -22.30 35.02
C GLU A 847 1.89 -21.40 36.03
N GLY A 848 0.63 -21.06 35.78
CA GLY A 848 -0.19 -20.31 36.73
C GLY A 848 -0.29 -20.99 38.11
N ALA A 849 -0.39 -22.31 38.15
CA ALA A 849 -0.42 -23.11 39.38
C ALA A 849 0.92 -23.05 40.14
N MET A 850 2.05 -23.01 39.44
CA MET A 850 3.36 -22.76 40.03
C MET A 850 3.53 -21.31 40.51
N ARG A 851 2.87 -20.34 39.85
CA ARG A 851 2.85 -18.90 40.19
C ARG A 851 1.96 -18.59 41.40
N ALA A 852 0.95 -19.42 41.67
CA ALA A 852 -0.03 -19.21 42.72
C ALA A 852 0.59 -19.15 44.13
N THR A 853 -0.03 -18.38 45.03
CA THR A 853 0.34 -18.33 46.45
C THR A 853 -0.82 -18.84 47.32
N PRO A 854 -0.68 -20.00 48.00
CA PRO A 854 0.45 -20.95 47.96
C PRO A 854 0.53 -21.70 46.62
N ARG A 855 1.75 -22.15 46.26
CA ARG A 855 2.02 -22.88 45.02
C ARG A 855 1.20 -24.16 44.96
N ARG A 856 0.64 -24.47 43.79
CA ARG A 856 -0.15 -25.67 43.53
C ARG A 856 0.65 -26.69 42.71
N ILE A 857 1.80 -27.10 43.26
CA ILE A 857 2.79 -27.93 42.56
C ILE A 857 2.18 -29.23 42.03
N GLU A 858 1.35 -29.91 42.82
CA GLU A 858 0.74 -31.18 42.39
C GLU A 858 -0.19 -31.01 41.19
N LEU A 859 -0.95 -29.90 41.12
CA LEU A 859 -1.79 -29.60 39.95
C LEU A 859 -0.95 -29.30 38.70
N ALA A 860 0.14 -28.54 38.87
CA ALA A 860 1.06 -28.26 37.78
C ALA A 860 1.70 -29.55 37.22
N MET A 861 2.06 -30.48 38.10
CA MET A 861 2.57 -31.80 37.71
C MET A 861 1.51 -32.64 36.99
N GLU A 862 0.26 -32.63 37.46
CA GLU A 862 -0.87 -33.31 36.80
C GLU A 862 -1.11 -32.76 35.39
N ASP A 863 -1.09 -31.43 35.23
CA ASP A 863 -1.25 -30.76 33.94
C ASP A 863 -0.09 -31.06 32.98
N CYS A 864 1.16 -31.02 33.45
CA CYS A 864 2.32 -31.41 32.64
C CYS A 864 2.24 -32.89 32.21
N GLN A 865 1.85 -33.78 33.13
CA GLN A 865 1.70 -35.20 32.81
C GLN A 865 0.56 -35.43 31.81
N PHE A 866 -0.54 -34.69 31.91
CA PHE A 866 -1.64 -34.75 30.95
C PHE A 866 -1.15 -34.43 29.53
N VAL A 867 -0.33 -33.38 29.36
CA VAL A 867 0.25 -33.00 28.05
C VAL A 867 1.17 -34.11 27.52
N LEU A 868 2.02 -34.69 28.37
CA LEU A 868 2.90 -35.81 28.01
C LEU A 868 2.14 -37.07 27.61
N ASP A 869 1.02 -37.36 28.27
CA ASP A 869 0.18 -38.53 27.98
C ASP A 869 -0.69 -38.31 26.73
N ALA A 870 -1.07 -37.06 26.43
CA ALA A 870 -1.90 -36.67 25.28
C ALA A 870 -1.18 -36.82 23.92
N HIS A 871 0.17 -36.87 23.91
CA HIS A 871 1.01 -37.12 22.73
C HIS A 871 0.56 -38.34 21.89
N ALA A 872 -0.09 -39.33 22.50
CA ALA A 872 -0.56 -40.54 21.82
C ALA A 872 -1.70 -40.31 20.80
N ASN A 873 -2.32 -39.12 20.75
CA ASN A 873 -3.52 -38.83 19.94
C ASN A 873 -3.36 -37.69 18.90
N GLU A 874 -2.13 -37.25 18.56
CA GLU A 874 -1.83 -36.23 17.53
C GLU A 874 -2.41 -34.80 17.79
N GLU A 875 -2.72 -34.45 19.04
CA GLU A 875 -3.25 -33.11 19.42
C GLU A 875 -2.22 -32.20 20.14
N VAL A 876 -0.93 -32.56 20.21
CA VAL A 876 0.13 -31.79 20.91
C VAL A 876 1.45 -31.90 20.13
N ASP A 877 2.15 -30.79 19.90
CA ASP A 877 3.42 -30.74 19.17
C ASP A 877 4.66 -31.11 20.05
N GLU A 878 5.83 -31.24 19.43
CA GLU A 878 7.07 -31.59 20.14
C GLU A 878 7.59 -30.49 21.08
N ASP A 879 7.29 -29.23 20.80
CA ASP A 879 7.75 -28.09 21.59
C ASP A 879 6.99 -28.02 22.92
N ASP A 880 5.67 -28.25 22.90
CA ASP A 880 4.83 -28.40 24.08
C ASP A 880 5.26 -29.58 24.96
N LEU A 881 5.73 -30.68 24.36
CA LEU A 881 6.25 -31.82 25.11
C LEU A 881 7.58 -31.50 25.77
N ALA A 882 8.46 -30.76 25.09
CA ALA A 882 9.71 -30.28 25.66
C ALA A 882 9.43 -29.35 26.85
N HIS A 883 8.48 -28.43 26.70
CA HIS A 883 8.02 -27.54 27.77
C HIS A 883 7.43 -28.33 28.93
N ALA A 884 6.50 -29.27 28.69
CA ALA A 884 5.88 -30.08 29.74
C ALA A 884 6.91 -30.85 30.58
N ARG A 885 7.93 -31.43 29.93
CA ARG A 885 9.01 -32.13 30.63
C ARG A 885 9.85 -31.19 31.49
N HIS A 886 10.17 -30.01 30.96
CA HIS A 886 10.92 -29.01 31.68
C HIS A 886 10.14 -28.46 32.89
N ALA A 887 8.87 -28.08 32.70
CA ALA A 887 7.99 -27.61 33.77
C ALA A 887 7.78 -28.68 34.86
N LEU A 888 7.71 -29.96 34.48
CA LEU A 888 7.65 -31.08 35.42
C LEU A 888 8.94 -31.22 36.26
N ALA A 889 10.10 -31.04 35.62
CA ALA A 889 11.39 -31.03 36.31
C ALA A 889 11.50 -29.85 37.29
N LEU A 890 11.04 -28.65 36.89
CA LEU A 890 10.94 -27.49 37.77
C LEU A 890 10.01 -27.78 38.96
N CYS A 891 8.85 -28.41 38.74
CA CYS A 891 7.96 -28.84 39.83
C CYS A 891 8.66 -29.76 40.84
N HIS A 892 9.45 -30.73 40.37
CA HIS A 892 10.24 -31.61 41.25
C HIS A 892 11.30 -30.85 42.04
N TYR A 893 11.98 -29.88 41.41
CA TYR A 893 12.93 -28.99 42.07
C TYR A 893 12.23 -28.15 43.16
N LEU A 894 11.11 -27.50 42.83
CA LEU A 894 10.32 -26.68 43.76
C LEU A 894 9.74 -27.50 44.94
N ARG A 895 9.51 -28.80 44.74
CA ARG A 895 9.09 -29.75 45.79
C ARG A 895 10.25 -30.24 46.67
N GLY A 896 11.50 -30.02 46.25
CA GLY A 896 12.71 -30.47 46.93
C GLY A 896 13.17 -31.89 46.55
N ASP A 897 12.59 -32.49 45.50
CA ASP A 897 12.93 -33.84 45.02
C ASP A 897 14.13 -33.81 44.05
N MET A 898 15.30 -33.48 44.59
CA MET A 898 16.53 -33.26 43.80
C MET A 898 16.94 -34.46 42.94
N ALA A 899 16.57 -35.69 43.32
CA ALA A 899 16.89 -36.89 42.55
C ALA A 899 16.10 -36.98 41.23
N LEU A 900 14.87 -36.47 41.20
CA LEU A 900 14.02 -36.44 40.01
C LEU A 900 14.30 -35.17 39.18
N ALA A 901 14.57 -34.04 39.84
CA ALA A 901 15.03 -32.83 39.16
C ALA A 901 16.37 -33.04 38.42
N ALA A 902 17.29 -33.83 38.99
CA ALA A 902 18.59 -34.16 38.38
C ALA A 902 18.51 -35.04 37.11
N LEU A 903 17.32 -35.52 36.73
CA LEU A 903 17.10 -36.13 35.42
C LEU A 903 17.20 -35.10 34.28
N TRP A 904 17.09 -33.80 34.60
CA TRP A 904 17.43 -32.69 33.72
C TRP A 904 18.80 -32.09 34.09
N PRO A 905 19.71 -31.92 33.12
CA PRO A 905 21.09 -31.49 33.38
C PRO A 905 21.17 -29.97 33.64
N GLN A 906 20.71 -29.52 34.81
CA GLN A 906 20.81 -28.12 35.25
C GLN A 906 21.45 -27.98 36.65
N THR A 907 22.18 -26.88 36.87
CA THR A 907 22.76 -26.52 38.17
C THR A 907 21.74 -25.84 39.09
N PRO A 908 21.96 -25.80 40.41
CA PRO A 908 21.09 -25.07 41.34
C PRO A 908 20.92 -23.58 40.99
N GLU A 909 21.97 -22.95 40.44
CA GLU A 909 21.94 -21.57 39.96
C GLU A 909 21.09 -21.43 38.70
N GLN A 910 21.11 -22.43 37.81
CA GLN A 910 20.24 -22.47 36.64
C GLN A 910 18.77 -22.63 37.05
N TRP A 911 18.45 -23.50 38.00
CA TRP A 911 17.09 -23.61 38.53
C TRP A 911 16.59 -22.33 39.22
N ALA A 912 17.46 -21.62 39.92
CA ALA A 912 17.11 -20.32 40.52
C ALA A 912 16.88 -19.23 39.46
N ASN A 913 17.59 -19.27 38.34
CA ASN A 913 17.37 -18.38 37.21
C ASN A 913 16.08 -18.74 36.47
N ASP A 914 15.82 -20.03 36.22
CA ASP A 914 14.58 -20.52 35.63
C ASP A 914 13.38 -20.11 36.49
N GLU A 915 13.48 -20.19 37.81
CA GLU A 915 12.48 -19.63 38.73
C GLU A 915 12.25 -18.12 38.47
N MET A 916 13.29 -17.29 38.35
CA MET A 916 13.09 -15.87 38.02
C MET A 916 12.42 -15.66 36.64
N GLN A 917 12.66 -16.54 35.67
CA GLN A 917 12.11 -16.45 34.32
C GLN A 917 10.63 -16.85 34.25
N TYR A 918 10.25 -17.95 34.92
CA TYR A 918 8.87 -18.45 34.97
C TYR A 918 7.92 -17.56 35.81
N PHE A 919 8.47 -16.63 36.60
CA PHE A 919 7.70 -15.76 37.52
C PHE A 919 7.77 -14.27 37.14
N ALA A 920 8.15 -13.93 35.90
CA ALA A 920 8.21 -12.54 35.46
C ALA A 920 6.81 -11.91 35.41
N GLU A 921 6.62 -10.81 36.15
CA GLU A 921 5.39 -10.01 36.08
C GLU A 921 5.43 -9.07 34.87
N PRO A 922 4.29 -8.89 34.16
CA PRO A 922 4.20 -7.90 33.10
C PRO A 922 4.50 -6.48 33.60
N LEU A 923 4.99 -5.63 32.70
CA LEU A 923 5.30 -4.23 33.02
C LEU A 923 4.03 -3.39 33.17
N GLU A 924 4.08 -2.41 34.08
CA GLU A 924 3.04 -1.39 34.19
C GLU A 924 3.09 -0.49 32.96
N PRO A 925 1.94 -0.16 32.32
CA PRO A 925 1.94 0.79 31.22
C PRO A 925 2.47 2.16 31.67
N VAL A 926 3.19 2.83 30.78
CA VAL A 926 3.73 4.18 30.99
C VAL A 926 3.19 5.16 29.95
N ASP A 927 3.20 6.45 30.29
CA ASP A 927 2.91 7.50 29.32
C ASP A 927 4.13 7.74 28.43
N PHE A 928 4.11 7.11 27.26
CA PHE A 928 5.13 7.23 26.22
C PHE A 928 4.52 7.78 24.92
N ASP A 929 5.31 8.55 24.17
CA ASP A 929 4.95 9.11 22.87
C ASP A 929 5.68 8.32 21.79
N SER A 930 5.08 7.20 21.39
CA SER A 930 5.67 6.26 20.43
C SER A 930 5.86 6.91 19.05
N HIS A 931 4.88 7.64 18.56
CA HIS A 931 4.95 8.29 17.24
C HIS A 931 6.15 9.25 17.13
N ARG A 932 6.37 10.09 18.15
CA ARG A 932 7.53 10.97 18.16
C ARG A 932 8.85 10.19 18.25
N PHE A 933 8.87 9.11 19.02
CA PHE A 933 10.06 8.26 19.15
C PHE A 933 10.40 7.58 17.81
N ASP A 934 9.42 7.03 17.12
CA ASP A 934 9.61 6.31 15.86
C ASP A 934 10.15 7.26 14.78
N GLY A 935 9.59 8.47 14.67
CA GLY A 935 10.11 9.49 13.74
C GLY A 935 11.53 9.95 14.07
N LEU A 936 11.93 9.97 15.36
CA LEU A 936 13.32 10.25 15.74
C LEU A 936 14.27 9.12 15.33
N MET A 937 13.82 7.87 15.42
CA MET A 937 14.61 6.70 15.03
C MET A 937 14.80 6.60 13.51
N GLU A 938 13.77 6.97 12.73
CA GLU A 938 13.86 7.05 11.26
C GLU A 938 14.83 8.15 10.80
N ASP A 939 14.72 9.36 11.38
CA ASP A 939 15.66 10.46 11.15
C ASP A 939 17.11 10.04 11.47
N LEU A 940 17.28 9.30 12.58
CA LEU A 940 18.57 8.80 13.02
C LEU A 940 19.18 7.80 12.04
N ASP A 941 18.39 6.87 11.50
CA ASP A 941 18.86 5.90 10.52
C ASP A 941 19.31 6.59 9.22
N THR A 942 18.54 7.57 8.77
CA THR A 942 18.90 8.42 7.62
C THR A 942 20.23 9.15 7.85
N LEU A 943 20.43 9.71 9.05
CA LEU A 943 21.66 10.40 9.43
C LEU A 943 22.89 9.47 9.44
N VAL A 944 22.71 8.26 9.96
CA VAL A 944 23.76 7.24 9.98
C VAL A 944 24.14 6.82 8.56
N GLN A 945 23.16 6.61 7.67
CA GLN A 945 23.41 6.29 6.26
C GLN A 945 24.18 7.41 5.55
N ARG A 946 23.84 8.68 5.83
CA ARG A 946 24.52 9.87 5.29
C ARG A 946 25.88 10.17 5.93
N ARG A 947 26.29 9.39 6.95
CA ARG A 947 27.51 9.60 7.75
C ARG A 947 27.56 10.96 8.47
N ASP A 948 26.42 11.60 8.71
CA ASP A 948 26.33 12.80 9.56
C ASP A 948 26.19 12.41 11.03
N TYR A 949 27.28 11.89 11.58
CA TYR A 949 27.30 11.35 12.94
C TYR A 949 27.10 12.43 14.00
N ARG A 950 27.40 13.71 13.70
CA ARG A 950 27.24 14.80 14.67
C ARG A 950 25.76 15.08 14.92
N SER A 951 24.97 15.19 13.87
CA SER A 951 23.53 15.37 13.98
C SER A 951 22.86 14.09 14.51
N ALA A 952 23.34 12.91 14.11
CA ALA A 952 22.87 11.62 14.63
C ALA A 952 22.98 11.56 16.16
N MET A 953 24.11 12.01 16.73
CA MET A 953 24.34 11.98 18.18
C MET A 953 23.27 12.78 18.96
N ALA A 954 22.88 13.94 18.43
CA ALA A 954 21.84 14.76 19.07
C ALA A 954 20.47 14.07 19.09
N GLN A 955 20.13 13.32 18.03
CA GLN A 955 18.88 12.57 17.96
C GLN A 955 18.87 11.37 18.91
N VAL A 956 19.98 10.61 18.97
CA VAL A 956 20.09 9.50 19.92
C VAL A 956 19.97 9.98 21.37
N ASP A 957 20.60 11.10 21.70
CA ASP A 957 20.52 11.70 23.05
C ASP A 957 19.10 12.19 23.41
N GLU A 958 18.25 12.49 22.43
CA GLU A 958 16.83 12.81 22.66
C GLU A 958 16.00 11.52 22.80
N ALA A 959 16.21 10.53 21.94
CA ALA A 959 15.52 9.24 22.02
C ALA A 959 15.78 8.53 23.37
N GLU A 960 17.03 8.52 23.84
CA GLU A 960 17.40 7.98 25.15
C GLU A 960 16.71 8.74 26.29
N ARG A 961 16.64 10.07 26.18
CA ARG A 961 16.00 10.93 27.17
C ARG A 961 14.50 10.69 27.24
N MET A 962 13.83 10.48 26.10
CA MET A 962 12.41 10.13 26.05
C MET A 962 12.13 8.81 26.77
N LEU A 963 12.92 7.76 26.50
CA LEU A 963 12.78 6.47 27.19
C LEU A 963 12.99 6.63 28.71
N ALA A 964 14.03 7.35 29.12
CA ALA A 964 14.35 7.57 30.52
C ALA A 964 13.27 8.39 31.25
N GLN A 965 12.76 9.47 30.65
CA GLN A 965 11.74 10.33 31.25
C GLN A 965 10.38 9.65 31.40
N ALA A 966 10.01 8.81 30.42
CA ALA A 966 8.78 8.01 30.49
C ALA A 966 8.90 6.84 31.48
N GLY A 967 10.12 6.46 31.89
CA GLY A 967 10.36 5.24 32.65
C GLY A 967 10.02 3.99 31.82
N CYS A 968 10.24 4.04 30.50
CA CYS A 968 9.93 2.95 29.58
C CYS A 968 10.81 1.73 29.89
N GLY A 969 10.19 0.58 30.16
CA GLY A 969 10.90 -0.69 30.44
C GLY A 969 11.08 -1.59 29.21
N ASP A 970 10.77 -1.10 28.01
CA ASP A 970 10.85 -1.87 26.77
C ASP A 970 12.30 -2.11 26.35
N ALA A 971 12.78 -3.32 26.54
CA ALA A 971 14.18 -3.69 26.28
C ALA A 971 14.56 -3.58 24.80
N VAL A 972 13.63 -3.81 23.87
CA VAL A 972 13.91 -3.73 22.44
C VAL A 972 14.18 -2.28 22.04
N LYS A 973 13.34 -1.34 22.51
CA LYS A 973 13.55 0.10 22.30
C LYS A 973 14.87 0.59 22.89
N TRP A 974 15.21 0.15 24.11
CA TRP A 974 16.51 0.45 24.73
C TRP A 974 17.68 -0.13 23.94
N ALA A 975 17.55 -1.35 23.40
CA ALA A 975 18.57 -1.99 22.59
C ALA A 975 18.86 -1.22 21.28
N HIS A 976 17.81 -0.77 20.58
CA HIS A 976 17.96 0.05 19.38
C HIS A 976 18.67 1.39 19.66
N VAL A 977 18.21 2.14 20.67
CA VAL A 977 18.78 3.46 21.00
C VAL A 977 20.24 3.35 21.43
N LEU A 978 20.55 2.42 22.34
CA LEU A 978 21.90 2.31 22.90
C LEU A 978 22.90 1.71 21.91
N ASP A 979 22.46 0.82 21.00
CA ASP A 979 23.35 0.36 19.92
C ASP A 979 23.68 1.47 18.93
N LYS A 980 22.69 2.26 18.52
CA LYS A 980 22.95 3.44 17.69
C LYS A 980 23.85 4.44 18.40
N LYS A 981 23.66 4.67 19.70
CA LYS A 981 24.55 5.53 20.50
C LYS A 981 25.98 5.04 20.49
N ARG A 982 26.19 3.74 20.70
CA ARG A 982 27.48 3.07 20.62
C ARG A 982 28.10 3.29 19.24
N PHE A 983 27.37 3.00 18.17
CA PHE A 983 27.87 3.14 16.80
C PHE A 983 28.28 4.59 16.48
N VAL A 984 27.38 5.55 16.70
CA VAL A 984 27.60 6.96 16.37
C VAL A 984 28.74 7.57 17.21
N SER A 985 28.82 7.24 18.51
CA SER A 985 29.92 7.72 19.37
C SER A 985 31.29 7.17 18.93
N LEU A 986 31.33 5.96 18.40
CA LEU A 986 32.55 5.37 17.87
C LEU A 986 33.04 6.12 16.63
N GLU A 987 32.14 6.36 15.67
CA GLU A 987 32.46 7.09 14.43
C GLU A 987 32.91 8.54 14.69
N LEU A 988 32.37 9.18 15.73
CA LEU A 988 32.81 10.51 16.19
C LEU A 988 34.12 10.50 16.99
N GLY A 989 34.67 9.34 17.34
CA GLY A 989 35.84 9.22 18.23
C GLY A 989 35.57 9.61 19.69
N LEU A 990 34.30 9.65 20.12
CA LEU A 990 33.88 9.96 21.49
C LEU A 990 33.94 8.71 22.38
N LEU A 991 35.16 8.25 22.67
CA LEU A 991 35.40 6.96 23.33
C LEU A 991 34.74 6.84 24.72
N ASP A 992 34.74 7.91 25.53
CA ASP A 992 34.10 7.89 26.85
C ASP A 992 32.57 7.71 26.76
N VAL A 993 31.94 8.33 25.75
CA VAL A 993 30.50 8.21 25.49
C VAL A 993 30.17 6.81 24.97
N ASN A 994 31.03 6.26 24.11
CA ASN A 994 30.90 4.90 23.60
C ASN A 994 30.97 3.85 24.72
N GLU A 995 31.94 3.99 25.64
CA GLU A 995 32.06 3.12 26.81
C GLU A 995 30.80 3.22 27.70
N ALA A 996 30.36 4.44 28.01
CA ALA A 996 29.18 4.67 28.82
C ALA A 996 27.92 4.04 28.19
N ALA A 997 27.73 4.19 26.87
CA ALA A 997 26.63 3.56 26.14
C ALA A 997 26.69 2.03 26.22
N CYS A 998 27.87 1.41 26.07
CA CYS A 998 28.03 -0.04 26.22
C CYS A 998 27.66 -0.53 27.63
N ARG A 999 28.09 0.19 28.66
CA ARG A 999 27.77 -0.15 30.06
C ARG A 999 26.28 0.04 30.36
N ALA A 1000 25.66 1.09 29.81
CA ALA A 1000 24.23 1.31 29.91
C ALA A 1000 23.45 0.17 29.23
N ALA A 1001 23.84 -0.22 28.01
CA ALA A 1001 23.18 -1.30 27.27
C ALA A 1001 23.22 -2.61 28.07
N ILE A 1002 24.38 -2.98 28.61
CA ILE A 1002 24.50 -4.17 29.46
C ILE A 1002 23.61 -4.03 30.72
N ALA A 1003 23.61 -2.88 31.39
CA ALA A 1003 22.80 -2.68 32.58
C ALA A 1003 21.28 -2.78 32.33
N HIS A 1004 20.82 -2.34 31.15
CA HIS A 1004 19.42 -2.41 30.75
C HIS A 1004 19.02 -3.79 30.23
N LEU A 1005 19.91 -4.48 29.50
CA LEU A 1005 19.53 -5.63 28.67
C LEU A 1005 20.04 -6.98 29.22
N GLU A 1006 21.08 -7.02 30.06
CA GLU A 1006 21.66 -8.28 30.58
C GLU A 1006 20.66 -9.08 31.45
N ARG A 1007 19.58 -8.44 31.89
CA ARG A 1007 18.50 -9.06 32.68
C ARG A 1007 17.43 -9.73 31.82
N GLU A 1008 17.44 -9.49 30.51
CA GLU A 1008 16.45 -10.02 29.59
C GLU A 1008 16.74 -11.48 29.23
N THR A 1009 15.67 -12.26 29.09
CA THR A 1009 15.79 -13.67 28.67
C THR A 1009 15.66 -13.76 27.15
N LEU A 1010 16.68 -14.30 26.48
CA LEU A 1010 16.80 -14.25 25.02
C LEU A 1010 16.32 -15.55 24.36
N TRP A 1011 15.05 -15.61 23.95
CA TRP A 1011 14.44 -16.76 23.26
C TRP A 1011 14.88 -16.89 21.81
N CYS A 1012 15.41 -18.06 21.44
CA CYS A 1012 16.07 -18.30 20.15
C CYS A 1012 15.14 -18.12 18.93
N TYR A 1013 13.83 -18.26 19.09
CA TYR A 1013 12.85 -18.18 18.01
C TYR A 1013 12.18 -16.79 17.88
N LEU A 1014 12.42 -15.85 18.80
CA LEU A 1014 11.84 -14.50 18.74
C LEU A 1014 12.77 -13.56 17.96
N PRO A 1015 12.36 -13.05 16.78
CA PRO A 1015 13.18 -12.12 15.99
C PRO A 1015 13.53 -10.84 16.74
N GLU A 1016 12.64 -10.36 17.61
CA GLU A 1016 12.85 -9.13 18.40
C GLU A 1016 14.02 -9.26 19.37
N HIS A 1017 14.34 -10.50 19.79
CA HIS A 1017 15.44 -10.78 20.71
C HIS A 1017 16.79 -10.79 19.99
N ASP A 1018 16.83 -10.88 18.66
CA ASP A 1018 18.06 -10.79 17.88
C ASP A 1018 18.67 -9.39 17.97
N VAL A 1019 17.85 -8.34 18.02
CA VAL A 1019 18.32 -6.97 18.26
C VAL A 1019 19.02 -6.88 19.62
N ILE A 1020 18.43 -7.45 20.66
CA ILE A 1020 19.02 -7.43 22.01
C ILE A 1020 20.34 -8.23 22.04
N ARG A 1021 20.38 -9.42 21.42
CA ARG A 1021 21.60 -10.23 21.28
C ARG A 1021 22.69 -9.44 20.56
N HIS A 1022 22.35 -8.80 19.46
CA HIS A 1022 23.26 -7.99 18.65
C HIS A 1022 23.87 -6.87 19.48
N THR A 1023 23.02 -6.07 20.14
CA THR A 1023 23.47 -4.95 20.98
C THR A 1023 24.39 -5.42 22.10
N LEU A 1024 23.96 -6.43 22.89
CA LEU A 1024 24.77 -6.95 24.00
C LEU A 1024 26.11 -7.49 23.52
N ARG A 1025 26.14 -8.30 22.44
CA ARG A 1025 27.36 -8.85 21.85
C ARG A 1025 28.32 -7.74 21.42
N SER A 1026 27.81 -6.76 20.68
CA SER A 1026 28.59 -5.60 20.25
C SER A 1026 29.14 -4.80 21.42
N CYS A 1027 28.38 -4.63 22.50
CA CYS A 1027 28.82 -3.93 23.72
C CYS A 1027 29.89 -4.72 24.50
N TYR A 1028 29.68 -6.01 24.76
CA TYR A 1028 30.67 -6.83 25.45
C TYR A 1028 31.98 -6.93 24.65
N PHE A 1029 31.88 -7.15 23.35
CA PHE A 1029 33.06 -7.21 22.48
C PHE A 1029 33.81 -5.88 22.52
N ARG A 1030 33.11 -4.77 22.32
CA ARG A 1030 33.71 -3.44 22.38
C ARG A 1030 34.44 -3.20 23.70
N LEU A 1031 33.82 -3.49 24.84
CA LEU A 1031 34.46 -3.33 26.15
C LEU A 1031 35.73 -4.19 26.29
N GLY A 1032 35.73 -5.42 25.76
CA GLY A 1032 36.90 -6.31 25.76
C GLY A 1032 37.98 -5.99 24.70
N THR A 1033 37.70 -5.08 23.75
CA THR A 1033 38.67 -4.67 22.71
C THR A 1033 39.07 -3.20 22.79
N MET A 1034 38.53 -2.41 23.74
CA MET A 1034 38.70 -0.96 23.76
C MET A 1034 40.07 -0.49 24.27
N ARG A 1035 40.78 -1.31 25.03
CA ARG A 1035 42.10 -0.97 25.61
C ARG A 1035 43.23 -1.50 24.77
N GLU A 1036 44.31 -0.72 24.66
CA GLU A 1036 45.56 -1.18 24.04
C GLU A 1036 46.17 -2.30 24.90
N ARG A 1037 46.45 -3.44 24.27
CA ARG A 1037 46.76 -4.71 24.97
C ARG A 1037 48.23 -4.85 25.36
N ASP A 1038 49.09 -4.00 24.82
CA ASP A 1038 50.53 -4.06 25.02
C ASP A 1038 50.91 -3.66 26.46
N GLY A 1039 51.44 -4.61 27.22
CA GLY A 1039 51.93 -4.38 28.59
C GLY A 1039 50.85 -4.42 29.68
N LEU A 1040 49.62 -4.84 29.38
CA LEU A 1040 48.59 -5.04 30.38
C LEU A 1040 48.91 -6.26 31.29
N PRO A 1041 48.55 -6.21 32.59
CA PRO A 1041 48.65 -7.36 33.48
C PRO A 1041 47.79 -8.53 32.99
N LEU A 1042 48.23 -9.77 33.25
CA LEU A 1042 47.51 -10.99 32.87
C LEU A 1042 46.04 -10.98 33.33
N ALA A 1043 45.77 -10.53 34.55
CA ALA A 1043 44.41 -10.47 35.09
C ALA A 1043 43.48 -9.51 34.32
N GLU A 1044 44.02 -8.46 33.70
CA GLU A 1044 43.24 -7.52 32.90
C GLU A 1044 42.97 -8.07 31.50
N LEU A 1045 43.95 -8.77 30.90
CA LEU A 1045 43.77 -9.49 29.64
C LEU A 1045 42.77 -10.65 29.78
N GLU A 1046 42.76 -11.33 30.94
CA GLU A 1046 41.77 -12.37 31.27
C GLU A 1046 40.36 -11.78 31.46
N ALA A 1047 40.26 -10.58 32.06
CA ALA A 1047 38.98 -9.87 32.17
C ALA A 1047 38.44 -9.44 30.79
N ASP A 1048 39.31 -8.96 29.90
CA ASP A 1048 38.94 -8.63 28.51
C ASP A 1048 38.51 -9.88 27.74
N LEU A 1049 39.19 -11.01 27.93
CA LEU A 1049 38.83 -12.28 27.32
C LEU A 1049 37.45 -12.74 27.78
N ALA A 1050 37.15 -12.64 29.08
CA ALA A 1050 35.85 -13.02 29.62
C ALA A 1050 34.69 -12.20 29.02
N LEU A 1051 34.92 -10.94 28.67
CA LEU A 1051 33.93 -10.11 27.97
C LEU A 1051 33.74 -10.57 26.52
N ILE A 1052 34.83 -10.87 25.80
CA ILE A 1052 34.74 -11.38 24.42
C ILE A 1052 34.08 -12.76 24.37
N ASP A 1053 34.34 -13.63 25.36
CA ASP A 1053 33.69 -14.93 25.51
C ASP A 1053 32.17 -14.76 25.70
N LYS A 1054 31.75 -13.81 26.55
CA LYS A 1054 30.33 -13.45 26.70
C LYS A 1054 29.72 -12.98 25.39
N ALA A 1055 30.45 -12.19 24.60
CA ALA A 1055 29.97 -11.71 23.30
C ALA A 1055 29.73 -12.87 22.31
N LEU A 1056 30.65 -13.84 22.25
CA LEU A 1056 30.53 -15.02 21.38
C LEU A 1056 29.43 -16.00 21.83
N ALA A 1057 29.10 -16.01 23.13
CA ALA A 1057 28.03 -16.83 23.67
C ALA A 1057 26.61 -16.34 23.29
N LEU A 1058 26.48 -15.10 22.80
CA LEU A 1058 25.21 -14.47 22.41
C LEU A 1058 24.82 -14.70 20.93
N ALA A 1059 25.40 -15.71 20.28
CA ALA A 1059 25.08 -16.06 18.90
C ALA A 1059 23.63 -16.57 18.76
N GLY A 1060 22.89 -16.02 17.80
CA GLY A 1060 21.53 -16.48 17.46
C GLY A 1060 21.53 -17.79 16.65
N PRO A 1061 20.42 -18.54 16.62
CA PRO A 1061 20.33 -19.83 15.91
C PRO A 1061 20.32 -19.71 14.38
N ALA A 1062 20.00 -18.52 13.84
CA ALA A 1062 19.88 -18.25 12.42
C ALA A 1062 20.98 -17.29 11.88
N GLU A 1063 21.98 -16.93 12.69
CA GLU A 1063 23.02 -16.00 12.28
C GLU A 1063 24.08 -16.67 11.39
N ASP A 1064 24.38 -16.08 10.23
CA ASP A 1064 25.45 -16.52 9.34
C ASP A 1064 26.81 -16.45 10.06
N ALA A 1065 27.71 -17.38 9.74
CA ALA A 1065 29.10 -17.37 10.15
C ALA A 1065 29.77 -16.00 9.89
N GLY A 1066 29.46 -15.36 8.74
CA GLY A 1066 30.02 -14.06 8.38
C GLY A 1066 29.73 -12.93 9.39
N VAL A 1067 28.62 -13.00 10.13
CA VAL A 1067 28.26 -12.02 11.17
C VAL A 1067 29.13 -12.18 12.42
N LEU A 1068 29.59 -13.41 12.70
CA LEU A 1068 30.39 -13.75 13.89
C LEU A 1068 31.90 -13.64 13.65
N ASP A 1069 32.34 -13.59 12.41
CA ASP A 1069 33.76 -13.62 12.05
C ASP A 1069 34.58 -12.46 12.63
N PRO A 1070 34.12 -11.19 12.63
CA PRO A 1070 34.85 -10.10 13.28
C PRO A 1070 35.08 -10.34 14.79
N PHE A 1071 34.12 -11.00 15.45
CA PHE A 1071 34.20 -11.34 16.87
C PHE A 1071 35.18 -12.50 17.12
N ARG A 1072 35.16 -13.51 16.25
CA ARG A 1072 36.07 -14.66 16.28
C ARG A 1072 37.52 -14.23 16.02
N GLU A 1073 37.73 -13.31 15.07
CA GLU A 1073 39.02 -12.68 14.80
C GLU A 1073 39.56 -11.94 16.04
N GLY A 1074 38.75 -11.07 16.66
CA GLY A 1074 39.13 -10.34 17.86
C GLY A 1074 39.44 -11.25 19.05
N HIS A 1075 38.70 -12.35 19.19
CA HIS A 1075 38.93 -13.40 20.17
C HIS A 1075 40.25 -14.15 19.93
N ALA A 1076 40.51 -14.59 18.69
CA ALA A 1076 41.76 -15.23 18.31
C ALA A 1076 42.96 -14.29 18.52
N ALA A 1077 42.82 -13.00 18.20
CA ALA A 1077 43.85 -11.99 18.41
C ALA A 1077 44.21 -11.84 19.90
N LEU A 1078 43.21 -11.74 20.80
CA LEU A 1078 43.46 -11.64 22.24
C LEU A 1078 44.08 -12.91 22.82
N LEU A 1079 43.59 -14.09 22.40
CA LEU A 1079 44.18 -15.37 22.78
C LEU A 1079 45.63 -15.51 22.31
N GLY A 1080 45.99 -14.90 21.18
CA GLY A 1080 47.37 -14.82 20.69
C GLY A 1080 48.27 -14.00 21.63
N VAL A 1081 47.78 -12.84 22.10
CA VAL A 1081 48.47 -12.01 23.10
C VAL A 1081 48.60 -12.75 24.43
N LEU A 1082 47.54 -13.40 24.90
CA LEU A 1082 47.56 -14.21 26.11
C LEU A 1082 48.51 -15.41 26.00
N ALA A 1083 48.55 -16.10 24.85
CA ALA A 1083 49.45 -17.22 24.61
C ALA A 1083 50.93 -16.83 24.58
N ALA A 1084 51.23 -15.55 24.30
CA ALA A 1084 52.55 -14.97 24.40
C ALA A 1084 52.94 -14.63 25.85
N HIS A 1085 51.98 -14.26 26.69
CA HIS A 1085 52.17 -13.97 28.12
C HIS A 1085 52.18 -15.23 29.00
N GLU A 1086 51.25 -16.15 28.77
CA GLU A 1086 51.02 -17.37 29.54
C GLU A 1086 50.83 -18.57 28.59
N PRO A 1087 51.80 -19.52 28.52
CA PRO A 1087 51.80 -20.60 27.54
C PRO A 1087 50.58 -21.55 27.58
N SER A 1088 49.83 -21.59 28.68
CA SER A 1088 48.62 -22.42 28.83
C SER A 1088 47.54 -22.09 27.78
N TYR A 1089 47.49 -20.85 27.29
CA TYR A 1089 46.52 -20.38 26.29
C TYR A 1089 46.85 -20.78 24.84
N LYS A 1090 48.06 -21.33 24.55
CA LYS A 1090 48.46 -21.72 23.17
C LYS A 1090 47.50 -22.70 22.50
N ALA A 1091 46.91 -23.62 23.26
CA ALA A 1091 45.94 -24.58 22.74
C ALA A 1091 44.60 -23.91 22.40
N ALA A 1092 44.14 -22.98 23.23
CA ALA A 1092 42.94 -22.19 22.98
C ALA A 1092 43.12 -21.29 21.75
N TYR A 1093 44.26 -20.59 21.64
CA TYR A 1093 44.60 -19.77 20.48
C TYR A 1093 44.57 -20.57 19.16
N ARG A 1094 45.20 -21.75 19.12
CA ARG A 1094 45.21 -22.59 17.90
C ARG A 1094 43.81 -23.03 17.47
N ARG A 1095 42.90 -23.29 18.43
CA ARG A 1095 41.51 -23.63 18.13
C ARG A 1095 40.75 -22.43 17.60
N ALA A 1096 40.89 -21.26 18.23
CA ALA A 1096 40.24 -20.03 17.79
C ALA A 1096 40.73 -19.59 16.40
N ALA A 1097 42.05 -19.64 16.15
CA ALA A 1097 42.62 -19.29 14.85
C ALA A 1097 42.21 -20.23 13.71
N ALA A 1098 41.82 -21.47 14.01
CA ALA A 1098 41.32 -22.43 13.01
C ALA A 1098 39.83 -22.22 12.65
N LEU A 1099 39.11 -21.40 13.40
CA LEU A 1099 37.71 -21.03 13.12
C LEU A 1099 37.59 -19.71 12.32
N VAL A 1100 38.72 -19.05 12.08
CA VAL A 1100 38.86 -17.76 11.34
C VAL A 1100 39.36 -18.00 9.91
N VAL A 1101 39.79 -19.23 9.59
CA VAL A 1101 40.31 -19.70 8.29
C VAL A 1101 39.32 -20.68 7.71
#